data_AF-A0A8K0DBK4-F1
#
_entry.id   AF-A0A8K0DBK4-F1
#
_cell.length_a   1.000
_cell.length_b   1.000
_cell.length_c   1.000
_cell.angle_alpha   90.00
_cell.angle_beta   90.00
_cell.angle_gamma   90.00
#
_symmetry.space_group_name_H-M   'P 1'
#
loop_
_entity.id
_entity.type
_entity.pdbx_description
1 polymer ?
#
loop_
_entity_poly.entity_id
_entity_poly.type
_entity_poly.pdbx_seq_one_letter_code
_entity_poly.pdbx_strand_id
1 'polypeptide(L)'
;MKLKTIVQFFVVRAFEGIVAITLVILMPNIPPDAKFSKSFSVTPSLPLENKLALNERLNHAEIWHKGEFIGPEAFAEYNGELYTTIHGGDVVKLTGNHITPVVKFGKPCKGFYQEQICGRPLGLTFDKNGALYVADAYYGLFKVDIKTGKKLQLVSVDQEIDGKKPKLPNSVTVANNGDLYWTDSSTEFTLQDGIFDMLADGSGRLIHYDAKTKKNTVLIDGLHFANGIVLSSDESFLLVSETARSRVHRYYLKGPKKGTNDIFVDGLPGLPDNLHSDGQDGFLIPLVVAKDALHPSPFQIFGPFPIARKFFARVLGLAELGFRILDQIYPNEFAERGMHLVGHFTSLSFVLPSRVTVLHVSKTGEILDSLHALDKTISGISEAFIFQDYLYLGSPFNDYIARVPLAKAGLKHLASKASSETKSTTTKTSPKQTTPTTQAPPVTTTTTPPPTTKTPPTTKAPQTTPPTTKAPSTQTTAPPPTTKVPTTQTTPPPPTTKPTTTTRSTPPPTTTQAPTTKSPPTKTTSPPPPKPTTTTPTTESPKQQPSPKPVPTTASPVKQSASTAVPKQQPHTTTPLPKSNGETKQTIPSSSTTPPKQQSPTTTTATPPPSKESVKQSQSTESGAQSKEQSKDSSTKETPKSGK
;
A
#
# COMPACT_ATOMS: atom_id res chain seq x y z
N MET A 1 -22.85 48.06 -7.73
CA MET A 1 -22.99 47.70 -9.16
C MET A 1 -24.47 47.53 -9.51
N LYS A 2 -24.87 47.63 -10.78
CA LYS A 2 -26.23 47.25 -11.21
C LYS A 2 -26.34 45.71 -11.26
N LEU A 3 -27.49 45.15 -10.88
CA LEU A 3 -27.69 43.69 -10.83
C LEU A 3 -27.35 42.99 -12.17
N LYS A 4 -27.73 43.61 -13.30
CA LYS A 4 -27.38 43.13 -14.65
C LYS A 4 -25.87 42.93 -14.86
N THR A 5 -25.03 43.82 -14.32
CA THR A 5 -23.56 43.71 -14.41
C THR A 5 -23.02 42.54 -13.60
N ILE A 6 -23.59 42.29 -12.41
CA ILE A 6 -23.21 41.17 -11.54
C ILE A 6 -23.59 39.84 -12.21
N VAL A 7 -24.83 39.72 -12.71
CA VAL A 7 -25.30 38.54 -13.45
C VAL A 7 -24.45 38.30 -14.70
N GLN A 8 -24.15 39.34 -15.49
CA GLN A 8 -23.32 39.22 -16.69
C GLN A 8 -21.89 38.75 -16.35
N PHE A 9 -21.28 39.23 -15.26
CA PHE A 9 -19.98 38.76 -14.80
C PHE A 9 -20.00 37.26 -14.47
N PHE A 10 -20.98 36.80 -13.67
CA PHE A 10 -21.09 35.39 -13.32
C PHE A 10 -21.36 34.49 -14.52
N VAL A 11 -22.20 34.92 -15.48
CA VAL A 11 -22.47 34.17 -16.72
C VAL A 11 -21.21 34.03 -17.58
N VAL A 12 -20.42 35.10 -17.74
CA VAL A 12 -19.15 35.06 -18.50
C VAL A 12 -18.12 34.14 -17.82
N ARG A 13 -17.92 34.28 -16.51
CA ARG A 13 -17.00 33.41 -15.74
C ARG A 13 -17.44 31.94 -15.75
N ALA A 14 -18.75 31.67 -15.70
CA ALA A 14 -19.28 30.31 -15.81
C ALA A 14 -19.05 29.71 -17.21
N PHE A 15 -19.25 30.49 -18.28
CA PHE A 15 -18.97 30.05 -19.65
C PHE A 15 -17.48 29.74 -19.85
N GLU A 16 -16.58 30.61 -19.42
CA GLU A 16 -15.13 30.39 -19.46
C GLU A 16 -14.73 29.14 -18.66
N GLY A 17 -15.32 28.94 -17.48
CA GLY A 17 -15.13 27.73 -16.68
C GLY A 17 -15.57 26.45 -17.40
N ILE A 18 -16.73 26.47 -18.06
CA ILE A 18 -17.22 25.35 -18.88
C ILE A 18 -16.28 25.08 -20.06
N VAL A 19 -15.77 26.12 -20.73
CA VAL A 19 -14.79 25.97 -21.82
C VAL A 19 -13.48 25.35 -21.30
N ALA A 20 -12.94 25.84 -20.18
CA ALA A 20 -11.72 25.30 -19.57
C ALA A 20 -11.89 23.82 -19.14
N ILE A 21 -13.00 23.49 -18.48
CA ILE A 21 -13.35 22.11 -18.09
C ILE A 21 -13.46 21.20 -19.33
N THR A 22 -14.14 21.69 -20.38
CA THR A 22 -14.32 20.95 -21.64
C THR A 22 -12.97 20.70 -22.34
N LEU A 23 -12.09 21.69 -22.37
CA LEU A 23 -10.74 21.54 -22.91
C LEU A 23 -9.92 20.49 -22.14
N VAL A 24 -9.89 20.56 -20.81
CA VAL A 24 -9.21 19.55 -19.97
C VAL A 24 -9.77 18.14 -20.21
N ILE A 25 -11.08 17.98 -20.36
CA ILE A 25 -11.73 16.67 -20.57
C ILE A 25 -11.51 16.12 -21.99
N LEU A 26 -11.53 16.97 -23.02
CA LEU A 26 -11.57 16.54 -24.44
C LEU A 26 -10.24 16.64 -25.17
N MET A 27 -9.26 17.45 -24.75
CA MET A 27 -7.97 17.50 -25.42
C MET A 27 -7.27 16.11 -25.39
N PRO A 28 -6.72 15.64 -26.52
CA PRO A 28 -5.94 14.40 -26.55
C PRO A 28 -4.62 14.59 -25.77
N ASN A 29 -4.01 13.49 -25.35
CA ASN A 29 -2.65 13.44 -24.77
C ASN A 29 -2.44 14.30 -23.49
N ILE A 30 -3.51 14.71 -22.80
CA ILE A 30 -3.40 15.25 -21.43
C ILE A 30 -3.38 14.06 -20.46
N PRO A 31 -2.32 13.92 -19.63
CA PRO A 31 -2.19 12.82 -18.69
C PRO A 31 -3.20 12.93 -17.54
N PRO A 32 -3.55 11.81 -16.88
CA PRO A 32 -3.04 10.46 -17.15
C PRO A 32 -3.75 9.76 -18.33
N ASP A 33 -3.01 8.94 -19.07
CA ASP A 33 -3.52 8.10 -20.16
C ASP A 33 -4.09 6.78 -19.60
N ALA A 34 -5.26 6.89 -18.96
CA ALA A 34 -5.99 5.76 -18.38
C ALA A 34 -7.50 5.81 -18.73
N LYS A 35 -8.22 4.74 -18.36
CA LYS A 35 -9.66 4.58 -18.67
C LYS A 35 -10.53 5.20 -17.58
N PHE A 36 -11.48 6.03 -18.01
CA PHE A 36 -12.47 6.73 -17.18
C PHE A 36 -13.85 6.67 -17.85
N SER A 37 -14.39 5.47 -18.08
CA SER A 37 -15.66 5.24 -18.78
C SER A 37 -16.67 4.39 -18.01
N LYS A 38 -16.23 3.52 -17.09
CA LYS A 38 -17.11 2.68 -16.25
C LYS A 38 -17.61 3.47 -15.04
N SER A 39 -18.91 3.77 -14.95
CA SER A 39 -19.47 4.21 -13.67
C SER A 39 -19.45 3.05 -12.67
N PHE A 40 -19.11 3.34 -11.41
CA PHE A 40 -19.23 2.38 -10.31
C PHE A 40 -19.96 3.00 -9.12
N SER A 41 -20.60 2.14 -8.33
CA SER A 41 -21.18 2.51 -7.04
C SER A 41 -20.54 1.67 -5.94
N VAL A 42 -20.53 2.19 -4.72
CA VAL A 42 -20.04 1.49 -3.52
C VAL A 42 -21.20 1.35 -2.55
N THR A 43 -21.36 0.15 -2.01
CA THR A 43 -22.39 -0.15 -1.01
C THR A 43 -22.25 0.81 0.19
N PRO A 44 -23.36 1.38 0.71
CA PRO A 44 -23.32 2.25 1.88
C PRO A 44 -22.56 1.59 3.03
N SER A 45 -21.74 2.36 3.75
CA SER A 45 -20.96 1.78 4.84
C SER A 45 -21.88 1.29 5.96
N LEU A 46 -21.58 0.10 6.47
CA LEU A 46 -22.26 -0.49 7.62
C LEU A 46 -22.27 0.49 8.80
N PRO A 47 -23.38 0.62 9.53
CA PRO A 47 -23.48 1.53 10.67
C PRO A 47 -22.52 1.12 11.78
N LEU A 48 -21.99 2.11 12.51
CA LEU A 48 -21.05 1.92 13.62
C LEU A 48 -21.80 1.56 14.91
N GLU A 49 -22.52 0.44 14.85
CA GLU A 49 -23.46 -0.04 15.86
C GLU A 49 -23.20 -1.51 16.19
N ASN A 50 -23.66 -1.97 17.36
CA ASN A 50 -23.53 -3.35 17.82
C ASN A 50 -22.06 -3.82 17.78
N LYS A 51 -21.73 -4.81 16.93
CA LYS A 51 -20.35 -5.31 16.73
C LYS A 51 -19.39 -4.31 16.08
N LEU A 52 -19.93 -3.27 15.43
CA LEU A 52 -19.19 -2.14 14.83
C LEU A 52 -19.22 -0.87 15.71
N ALA A 53 -19.68 -0.97 16.96
CA ALA A 53 -19.75 0.17 17.86
C ALA A 53 -18.35 0.69 18.23
N LEU A 54 -18.20 2.02 18.13
CA LEU A 54 -16.95 2.70 18.47
C LEU A 54 -16.52 2.41 19.91
N ASN A 55 -15.23 2.17 20.08
CA ASN A 55 -14.59 1.82 21.34
C ASN A 55 -13.15 2.33 21.38
N GLU A 56 -12.42 2.00 22.44
CA GLU A 56 -11.08 2.53 22.70
C GLU A 56 -10.02 1.42 22.83
N ARG A 57 -10.29 0.22 22.30
CA ARG A 57 -9.43 -0.97 22.47
C ARG A 57 -8.02 -0.79 21.88
N LEU A 58 -7.83 0.16 20.94
CA LEU A 58 -6.54 0.52 20.35
C LEU A 58 -6.03 1.91 20.79
N ASN A 59 -6.76 2.67 21.62
CA ASN A 59 -6.24 3.92 22.21
C ASN A 59 -4.98 3.63 23.04
N HIS A 60 -4.05 4.59 23.10
CA HIS A 60 -2.79 4.49 23.82
C HIS A 60 -2.02 3.22 23.40
N ALA A 61 -1.81 3.06 22.09
CA ALA A 61 -0.92 2.04 21.56
C ALA A 61 0.53 2.33 21.98
N GLU A 62 1.31 1.29 22.21
CA GLU A 62 2.75 1.40 22.45
C GLU A 62 3.44 1.70 21.11
N ILE A 63 4.20 2.79 21.05
CA ILE A 63 4.89 3.22 19.83
C ILE A 63 6.34 2.70 19.86
N TRP A 64 6.72 1.94 18.83
CA TRP A 64 7.95 1.17 18.76
C TRP A 64 8.76 1.52 17.51
N HIS A 65 10.10 1.51 17.61
CA HIS A 65 11.04 1.89 16.54
C HIS A 65 10.80 3.28 15.91
N LYS A 66 10.33 4.26 16.69
CA LYS A 66 9.98 5.58 16.15
C LYS A 66 11.19 6.35 15.61
N GLY A 67 11.10 6.77 14.35
CA GLY A 67 12.13 7.51 13.63
C GLY A 67 13.27 6.66 13.08
N GLU A 68 13.22 5.32 13.27
CA GLU A 68 14.29 4.40 12.84
C GLU A 68 14.07 3.86 11.42
N PHE A 69 12.84 3.92 10.91
CA PHE A 69 12.45 3.67 9.51
C PHE A 69 11.17 4.45 9.15
N ILE A 70 10.70 4.31 7.91
CA ILE A 70 9.43 4.88 7.43
C ILE A 70 8.57 3.77 6.80
N GLY A 71 7.28 3.82 7.08
CA GLY A 71 6.21 3.03 6.45
C GLY A 71 6.36 1.51 6.56
N PRO A 72 6.32 0.91 7.77
CA PRO A 72 6.25 -0.53 7.96
C PRO A 72 4.92 -1.07 7.40
N GLU A 73 4.94 -1.64 6.19
CA GLU A 73 3.73 -1.94 5.43
C GLU A 73 3.03 -3.21 5.90
N ALA A 74 3.74 -4.33 5.89
CA ALA A 74 3.20 -5.64 6.23
C ALA A 74 4.08 -6.34 7.28
N PHE A 75 3.55 -7.40 7.87
CA PHE A 75 4.28 -8.25 8.82
C PHE A 75 4.24 -9.73 8.42
N ALA A 76 5.32 -10.45 8.74
CA ALA A 76 5.29 -11.90 8.79
C ALA A 76 6.16 -12.43 9.92
N GLU A 77 5.82 -13.62 10.42
CA GLU A 77 6.54 -14.34 11.46
C GLU A 77 7.22 -15.57 10.88
N TYR A 78 8.42 -15.89 11.38
CA TYR A 78 9.02 -17.21 11.18
C TYR A 78 9.96 -17.57 12.34
N ASN A 79 9.79 -18.78 12.90
CA ASN A 79 10.54 -19.31 14.04
C ASN A 79 10.57 -18.41 15.29
N GLY A 80 9.50 -17.67 15.55
CA GLY A 80 9.39 -16.74 16.67
C GLY A 80 10.06 -15.38 16.43
N GLU A 81 10.46 -15.07 15.20
CA GLU A 81 11.04 -13.79 14.79
C GLU A 81 10.06 -13.00 13.90
N LEU A 82 9.95 -11.70 14.11
CA LEU A 82 9.05 -10.80 13.37
C LEU A 82 9.81 -10.06 12.26
N TYR A 83 9.21 -10.00 11.07
CA TYR A 83 9.75 -9.36 9.87
C TYR A 83 8.78 -8.31 9.33
N THR A 84 9.29 -7.22 8.75
CA THR A 84 8.46 -6.16 8.14
C THR A 84 9.11 -5.54 6.90
N THR A 85 8.28 -4.93 6.06
CA THR A 85 8.61 -4.26 4.80
C THR A 85 8.59 -2.74 4.96
N ILE A 86 9.69 -2.04 4.65
CA ILE A 86 9.81 -0.59 4.88
C ILE A 86 10.12 0.20 3.59
N HIS A 87 10.04 1.53 3.67
CA HIS A 87 10.43 2.45 2.61
C HIS A 87 11.90 2.28 2.21
N GLY A 88 12.22 2.63 0.97
CA GLY A 88 13.55 2.45 0.42
C GLY A 88 13.88 0.99 0.04
N GLY A 89 12.90 0.09 0.06
CA GLY A 89 13.02 -1.24 -0.54
C GLY A 89 13.54 -2.33 0.40
N ASP A 90 13.63 -2.11 1.71
CA ASP A 90 14.19 -3.10 2.63
C ASP A 90 13.10 -3.99 3.27
N VAL A 91 13.43 -5.27 3.44
CA VAL A 91 12.82 -6.13 4.47
C VAL A 91 13.77 -6.20 5.64
N VAL A 92 13.24 -5.94 6.84
CA VAL A 92 14.00 -5.97 8.09
C VAL A 92 13.40 -6.96 9.07
N LYS A 93 14.26 -7.59 9.87
CA LYS A 93 13.89 -8.38 11.04
C LYS A 93 13.92 -7.51 12.29
N LEU A 94 12.93 -7.67 13.15
CA LEU A 94 12.77 -6.94 14.41
C LEU A 94 13.07 -7.89 15.57
N THR A 95 13.96 -7.50 16.49
CA THR A 95 14.40 -8.36 17.60
C THR A 95 14.72 -7.50 18.82
N GLY A 96 13.73 -7.34 19.71
CA GLY A 96 13.81 -6.32 20.77
C GLY A 96 13.96 -4.94 20.15
N ASN A 97 14.91 -4.13 20.62
CA ASN A 97 15.19 -2.81 20.02
C ASN A 97 16.22 -2.86 18.88
N HIS A 98 16.39 -4.02 18.22
CA HIS A 98 17.32 -4.19 17.10
C HIS A 98 16.58 -4.45 15.79
N ILE A 99 16.81 -3.57 14.81
CA ILE A 99 16.40 -3.74 13.41
C ILE A 99 17.58 -4.35 12.65
N THR A 100 17.37 -5.50 12.00
CA THR A 100 18.40 -6.19 11.20
C THR A 100 17.96 -6.25 9.74
N PRO A 101 18.65 -5.60 8.78
CA PRO A 101 18.35 -5.74 7.36
C PRO A 101 18.51 -7.20 6.89
N VAL A 102 17.53 -7.69 6.13
CA VAL A 102 17.49 -9.09 5.63
C VAL A 102 17.71 -9.13 4.12
N VAL A 103 17.01 -8.28 3.38
CA VAL A 103 17.16 -8.12 1.93
C VAL A 103 16.74 -6.72 1.52
N LYS A 104 17.42 -6.18 0.51
CA LYS A 104 17.10 -4.91 -0.14
C LYS A 104 16.67 -5.13 -1.58
N PHE A 105 15.57 -4.53 -2.00
CA PHE A 105 15.09 -4.48 -3.38
C PHE A 105 15.68 -3.27 -4.14
N GLY A 106 15.30 -3.10 -5.40
CA GLY A 106 15.79 -2.02 -6.28
C GLY A 106 17.30 -1.70 -6.25
N LYS A 107 17.59 -0.40 -6.27
CA LYS A 107 18.92 0.24 -6.36
C LYS A 107 19.07 1.33 -5.27
N PRO A 108 20.28 1.79 -4.92
CA PRO A 108 20.44 2.96 -4.06
C PRO A 108 19.68 4.18 -4.59
N CYS A 109 18.95 4.86 -3.72
CA CYS A 109 18.13 6.04 -4.01
C CYS A 109 18.38 7.14 -2.96
N LYS A 110 17.96 8.38 -3.24
CA LYS A 110 18.16 9.56 -2.38
C LYS A 110 17.25 9.58 -1.15
N GLY A 111 16.05 8.99 -1.24
CA GLY A 111 15.03 9.02 -0.19
C GLY A 111 13.71 8.41 -0.64
N PHE A 112 12.70 8.43 0.24
CA PHE A 112 11.42 7.74 0.03
C PHE A 112 10.71 8.14 -1.27
N TYR A 113 10.77 9.40 -1.68
CA TYR A 113 10.15 9.91 -2.92
C TYR A 113 10.77 9.35 -4.23
N GLN A 114 11.69 8.38 -4.13
CA GLN A 114 12.26 7.61 -5.24
C GLN A 114 11.99 6.11 -5.11
N GLU A 115 10.85 5.67 -4.55
CA GLU A 115 10.48 4.24 -4.41
C GLU A 115 10.68 3.44 -5.70
N GLN A 116 10.33 4.01 -6.84
CA GLN A 116 10.57 3.47 -8.19
C GLN A 116 12.03 3.11 -8.55
N ILE A 117 13.00 3.64 -7.79
CA ILE A 117 14.44 3.34 -7.92
C ILE A 117 14.86 2.32 -6.86
N CYS A 118 14.44 2.50 -5.60
CA CYS A 118 14.88 1.65 -4.49
C CYS A 118 14.02 0.40 -4.24
N GLY A 119 12.87 0.29 -4.90
CA GLY A 119 11.85 -0.70 -4.59
C GLY A 119 10.98 -0.25 -3.42
N ARG A 120 9.82 -0.88 -3.34
CA ARG A 120 8.87 -0.76 -2.22
C ARG A 120 8.18 -2.12 -2.09
N PRO A 121 8.70 -3.02 -1.24
CA PRO A 121 7.98 -4.23 -0.91
C PRO A 121 6.74 -3.84 -0.10
N LEU A 122 5.57 -4.32 -0.53
CA LEU A 122 4.31 -4.05 0.13
C LEU A 122 3.96 -5.24 1.02
N GLY A 123 3.55 -6.37 0.43
CA GLY A 123 3.28 -7.62 1.15
C GLY A 123 4.45 -8.60 1.20
N LEU A 124 4.51 -9.38 2.29
CA LEU A 124 5.43 -10.50 2.48
C LEU A 124 4.73 -11.72 3.12
N THR A 125 5.27 -12.92 2.88
CA THR A 125 4.78 -14.16 3.51
C THR A 125 5.89 -15.22 3.59
N PHE A 126 5.79 -16.18 4.52
CA PHE A 126 6.71 -17.32 4.61
C PHE A 126 6.03 -18.61 4.16
N ASP A 127 6.73 -19.48 3.42
CA ASP A 127 6.33 -20.89 3.35
C ASP A 127 6.79 -21.66 4.61
N LYS A 128 6.15 -22.81 4.85
CA LYS A 128 6.43 -23.72 5.98
C LYS A 128 7.89 -24.21 6.10
N ASN A 129 8.74 -23.98 5.10
CA ASN A 129 10.16 -24.33 5.10
C ASN A 129 11.06 -23.13 5.42
N GLY A 130 10.50 -21.94 5.68
CA GLY A 130 11.24 -20.72 6.01
C GLY A 130 11.73 -19.93 4.81
N ALA A 131 11.24 -20.20 3.60
CA ALA A 131 11.52 -19.32 2.48
C ALA A 131 10.51 -18.16 2.47
N LEU A 132 11.05 -16.94 2.41
CA LEU A 132 10.30 -15.70 2.37
C LEU A 132 9.88 -15.40 0.92
N TYR A 133 8.65 -14.97 0.71
CA TYR A 133 8.14 -14.44 -0.55
C TYR A 133 7.74 -12.99 -0.34
N VAL A 134 8.06 -12.14 -1.30
CA VAL A 134 7.85 -10.69 -1.22
C VAL A 134 7.29 -10.18 -2.55
N ALA A 135 6.30 -9.30 -2.48
CA ALA A 135 5.79 -8.55 -3.61
C ALA A 135 6.31 -7.10 -3.53
N ASP A 136 7.08 -6.68 -4.54
CA ASP A 136 7.59 -5.32 -4.68
C ASP A 136 6.85 -4.55 -5.77
N ALA A 137 6.35 -3.37 -5.42
CA ALA A 137 5.52 -2.49 -6.25
C ALA A 137 6.15 -2.10 -7.59
N TYR A 138 7.48 -2.18 -7.71
CA TYR A 138 8.25 -1.76 -8.88
C TYR A 138 9.11 -2.88 -9.48
N TYR A 139 9.35 -3.97 -8.75
CA TYR A 139 10.23 -5.05 -9.17
C TYR A 139 9.57 -6.43 -9.24
N GLY A 140 8.32 -6.59 -8.81
CA GLY A 140 7.56 -7.85 -8.94
C GLY A 140 7.74 -8.82 -7.79
N LEU A 141 7.51 -10.12 -8.05
CA LEU A 141 7.56 -11.16 -7.02
C LEU A 141 8.98 -11.73 -6.85
N PHE A 142 9.38 -11.92 -5.60
CA PHE A 142 10.65 -12.54 -5.23
C PHE A 142 10.45 -13.70 -4.24
N LYS A 143 11.31 -14.72 -4.36
CA LYS A 143 11.61 -15.69 -3.30
C LYS A 143 12.96 -15.33 -2.69
N VAL A 144 13.06 -15.32 -1.36
CA VAL A 144 14.23 -14.85 -0.61
C VAL A 144 14.68 -15.91 0.40
N ASP A 145 15.98 -16.20 0.39
CA ASP A 145 16.65 -16.94 1.46
C ASP A 145 17.08 -15.95 2.55
N ILE A 146 16.39 -15.96 3.70
CA ILE A 146 16.62 -15.02 4.80
C ILE A 146 17.96 -15.20 5.53
N LYS A 147 18.69 -16.30 5.28
CA LYS A 147 19.99 -16.60 5.92
C LYS A 147 21.15 -16.04 5.11
N THR A 148 20.97 -15.84 3.82
CA THR A 148 22.00 -15.39 2.86
C THR A 148 21.65 -14.08 2.14
N GLY A 149 20.44 -13.55 2.34
CA GLY A 149 19.92 -12.36 1.64
C GLY A 149 19.70 -12.58 0.14
N LYS A 150 19.82 -13.82 -0.36
CA LYS A 150 19.72 -14.14 -1.79
C LYS A 150 18.25 -14.10 -2.23
N LYS A 151 17.96 -13.20 -3.17
CA LYS A 151 16.66 -13.04 -3.83
C LYS A 151 16.65 -13.66 -5.23
N LEU A 152 15.60 -14.40 -5.55
CA LEU A 152 15.28 -14.93 -6.86
C LEU A 152 13.97 -14.27 -7.33
N GLN A 153 14.01 -13.55 -8.45
CA GLN A 153 12.79 -13.02 -9.06
C GLN A 153 11.97 -14.17 -9.65
N LEU A 154 10.68 -14.24 -9.31
CA LEU A 154 9.73 -15.24 -9.81
C LEU A 154 8.85 -14.66 -10.93
N VAL A 155 8.46 -13.38 -10.80
CA VAL A 155 7.67 -12.63 -11.77
C VAL A 155 8.25 -11.22 -11.84
N SER A 156 8.52 -10.72 -13.03
CA SER A 156 8.95 -9.34 -13.26
C SER A 156 7.77 -8.44 -13.64
N VAL A 157 7.85 -7.14 -13.33
CA VAL A 157 6.88 -6.15 -13.87
C VAL A 157 6.92 -6.05 -15.40
N ASP A 158 8.04 -6.46 -16.03
CA ASP A 158 8.14 -6.57 -17.48
C ASP A 158 7.49 -7.83 -18.07
N GLN A 159 7.03 -8.77 -17.25
CA GLN A 159 6.35 -9.97 -17.72
C GLN A 159 4.88 -9.68 -18.02
N GLU A 160 4.47 -9.77 -19.28
CA GLU A 160 3.05 -9.71 -19.64
C GLU A 160 2.29 -10.94 -19.13
N ILE A 161 1.11 -10.67 -18.57
CA ILE A 161 0.15 -11.66 -18.08
C ILE A 161 -1.19 -11.29 -18.70
N ASP A 162 -1.73 -12.17 -19.52
CA ASP A 162 -2.98 -11.97 -20.28
C ASP A 162 -3.02 -10.62 -21.05
N GLY A 163 -1.89 -10.27 -21.69
CA GLY A 163 -1.71 -9.05 -22.50
C GLY A 163 -1.53 -7.76 -21.70
N LYS A 164 -1.37 -7.84 -20.36
CA LYS A 164 -1.06 -6.68 -19.51
C LYS A 164 0.17 -6.94 -18.64
N LYS A 165 1.14 -6.02 -18.67
CA LYS A 165 2.19 -5.95 -17.64
C LYS A 165 1.56 -5.55 -16.29
N PRO A 166 1.92 -6.19 -15.16
CA PRO A 166 1.56 -5.70 -13.84
C PRO A 166 2.35 -4.42 -13.53
N LYS A 167 1.70 -3.43 -12.90
CA LYS A 167 2.34 -2.14 -12.57
C LYS A 167 2.35 -1.82 -11.07
N LEU A 168 1.57 -2.55 -10.28
CA LEU A 168 1.58 -2.42 -8.82
C LEU A 168 1.41 -3.79 -8.13
N PRO A 169 2.40 -4.71 -8.25
CA PRO A 169 2.43 -5.93 -7.43
C PRO A 169 2.43 -5.55 -5.94
N ASN A 170 1.43 -6.05 -5.20
CA ASN A 170 1.12 -5.59 -3.87
C ASN A 170 1.30 -6.69 -2.82
N SER A 171 0.39 -7.67 -2.78
CA SER A 171 0.38 -8.69 -1.73
C SER A 171 0.59 -10.09 -2.31
N VAL A 172 1.13 -11.00 -1.50
CA VAL A 172 1.40 -12.39 -1.90
C VAL A 172 1.17 -13.35 -0.73
N THR A 173 0.51 -14.47 -1.01
CA THR A 173 0.31 -15.60 -0.08
C THR A 173 0.74 -16.91 -0.76
N VAL A 174 1.21 -17.89 0.02
CA VAL A 174 1.76 -19.16 -0.46
C VAL A 174 0.95 -20.35 0.04
N ALA A 175 0.55 -21.22 -0.86
CA ALA A 175 -0.22 -22.42 -0.55
C ALA A 175 0.67 -23.62 -0.19
N ASN A 176 0.10 -24.63 0.47
CA ASN A 176 0.78 -25.83 0.94
C ASN A 176 1.43 -26.67 -0.17
N ASN A 177 0.97 -26.52 -1.41
CA ASN A 177 1.54 -27.17 -2.60
C ASN A 177 2.74 -26.40 -3.22
N GLY A 178 3.03 -25.19 -2.72
CA GLY A 178 4.09 -24.31 -3.20
C GLY A 178 3.65 -23.25 -4.20
N ASP A 179 2.40 -23.26 -4.67
CA ASP A 179 1.86 -22.21 -5.55
C ASP A 179 1.70 -20.89 -4.80
N LEU A 180 1.75 -19.78 -5.55
CA LEU A 180 1.53 -18.45 -5.00
C LEU A 180 0.21 -17.88 -5.53
N TYR A 181 -0.49 -17.13 -4.66
CA TYR A 181 -1.57 -16.24 -5.06
C TYR A 181 -1.16 -14.82 -4.70
N TRP A 182 -1.37 -13.88 -5.62
CA TRP A 182 -0.87 -12.52 -5.46
C TRP A 182 -1.77 -11.49 -6.12
N THR A 183 -1.58 -10.22 -5.73
CA THR A 183 -2.34 -9.09 -6.25
C THR A 183 -1.46 -8.11 -7.01
N ASP A 184 -2.03 -7.60 -8.10
CA ASP A 184 -1.52 -6.51 -8.90
C ASP A 184 -2.58 -5.41 -8.81
N SER A 185 -2.35 -4.38 -7.99
CA SER A 185 -3.40 -3.40 -7.64
C SER A 185 -3.87 -2.60 -8.85
N SER A 186 -2.99 -2.38 -9.83
CA SER A 186 -3.28 -1.66 -11.06
C SER A 186 -2.42 -2.16 -12.22
N THR A 187 -3.01 -2.23 -13.41
CA THR A 187 -2.26 -2.38 -14.68
C THR A 187 -2.07 -1.05 -15.40
N GLU A 188 -2.70 0.02 -14.92
CA GLU A 188 -2.65 1.35 -15.56
C GLU A 188 -1.65 2.29 -14.84
N PHE A 189 -1.42 2.12 -13.53
CA PHE A 189 -0.60 3.00 -12.67
C PHE A 189 0.42 2.27 -11.77
N THR A 190 1.46 2.98 -11.31
CA THR A 190 2.38 2.51 -10.25
C THR A 190 2.01 3.12 -8.90
N LEU A 191 2.67 2.73 -7.80
CA LEU A 191 2.38 3.25 -6.46
C LEU A 191 2.44 4.79 -6.38
N GLN A 192 3.50 5.37 -6.96
CA GLN A 192 3.72 6.82 -7.21
C GLN A 192 2.48 7.56 -7.73
N ASP A 193 1.61 6.87 -8.47
CA ASP A 193 0.44 7.40 -9.17
C ASP A 193 -0.90 6.98 -8.50
N GLY A 194 -0.87 6.46 -7.28
CA GLY A 194 -2.02 5.81 -6.62
C GLY A 194 -3.31 6.64 -6.55
N ILE A 195 -3.22 7.97 -6.47
CA ILE A 195 -4.39 8.88 -6.50
C ILE A 195 -5.08 8.85 -7.88
N PHE A 196 -4.32 8.68 -8.96
CA PHE A 196 -4.88 8.52 -10.29
C PHE A 196 -5.59 7.18 -10.45
N ASP A 197 -5.10 6.10 -9.82
CA ASP A 197 -5.78 4.79 -9.84
C ASP A 197 -7.10 4.81 -9.06
N MET A 198 -7.15 5.46 -7.88
CA MET A 198 -8.40 5.71 -7.14
C MET A 198 -9.46 6.48 -7.95
N LEU A 199 -9.02 7.28 -8.92
CA LEU A 199 -9.88 8.00 -9.85
C LEU A 199 -10.15 7.23 -11.14
N ALA A 200 -9.41 6.19 -11.47
CA ALA A 200 -9.55 5.44 -12.72
C ALA A 200 -10.67 4.40 -12.67
N ASP A 201 -10.88 3.72 -13.80
CA ASP A 201 -11.69 2.49 -13.84
C ASP A 201 -10.86 1.30 -13.34
N GLY A 202 -11.46 0.44 -12.51
CA GLY A 202 -10.77 -0.71 -11.91
C GLY A 202 -10.03 -1.57 -12.94
N SER A 203 -8.75 -1.79 -12.65
CA SER A 203 -7.77 -2.50 -13.51
C SER A 203 -6.96 -3.57 -12.77
N GLY A 204 -7.09 -3.64 -11.44
CA GLY A 204 -6.35 -4.54 -10.58
C GLY A 204 -6.83 -6.00 -10.66
N ARG A 205 -5.95 -6.91 -10.24
CA ARG A 205 -6.05 -8.35 -10.50
C ARG A 205 -5.72 -9.21 -9.30
N LEU A 206 -6.42 -10.32 -9.18
CA LEU A 206 -6.00 -11.50 -8.42
C LEU A 206 -5.36 -12.50 -9.38
N ILE A 207 -4.16 -12.98 -9.08
CA ILE A 207 -3.36 -13.83 -9.98
C ILE A 207 -2.87 -15.08 -9.24
N HIS A 208 -2.97 -16.24 -9.88
CA HIS A 208 -2.34 -17.50 -9.47
C HIS A 208 -1.02 -17.67 -10.21
N TYR A 209 0.04 -18.07 -9.50
CA TYR A 209 1.31 -18.50 -10.05
C TYR A 209 1.51 -19.99 -9.72
N ASP A 210 1.40 -20.84 -10.74
CA ASP A 210 1.69 -22.28 -10.64
C ASP A 210 3.21 -22.47 -10.51
N ALA A 211 3.67 -22.99 -9.37
CA ALA A 211 5.09 -23.02 -9.04
C ALA A 211 5.90 -24.08 -9.81
N LYS A 212 5.22 -25.02 -10.49
CA LYS A 212 5.84 -26.10 -11.25
C LYS A 212 6.11 -25.68 -12.70
N THR A 213 5.13 -25.02 -13.31
CA THR A 213 5.14 -24.53 -14.69
C THR A 213 5.63 -23.09 -14.80
N LYS A 214 5.68 -22.35 -13.69
CA LYS A 214 6.06 -20.93 -13.58
C LYS A 214 5.16 -20.00 -14.39
N LYS A 215 3.88 -20.37 -14.53
CA LYS A 215 2.87 -19.62 -15.27
C LYS A 215 1.99 -18.82 -14.32
N ASN A 216 1.73 -17.57 -14.70
CA ASN A 216 0.69 -16.76 -14.11
C ASN A 216 -0.66 -17.01 -14.81
N THR A 217 -1.77 -16.87 -14.09
CA THR A 217 -3.14 -16.90 -14.64
C THR A 217 -4.01 -15.95 -13.84
N VAL A 218 -4.72 -15.03 -14.51
CA VAL A 218 -5.61 -14.09 -13.82
C VAL A 218 -6.88 -14.84 -13.36
N LEU A 219 -7.19 -14.73 -12.06
CA LEU A 219 -8.37 -15.34 -11.44
C LEU A 219 -9.55 -14.36 -11.34
N ILE A 220 -9.26 -13.07 -11.13
CA ILE A 220 -10.21 -11.96 -11.14
C ILE A 220 -9.50 -10.75 -11.80
N ASP A 221 -10.16 -10.09 -12.75
CA ASP A 221 -9.69 -8.84 -13.40
C ASP A 221 -10.64 -7.67 -13.08
N GLY A 222 -10.13 -6.44 -13.15
CA GLY A 222 -10.95 -5.22 -13.06
C GLY A 222 -11.38 -4.83 -11.64
N LEU A 223 -10.65 -5.28 -10.63
CA LEU A 223 -10.78 -4.80 -9.24
C LEU A 223 -10.30 -3.33 -9.16
N HIS A 224 -10.95 -2.52 -8.35
CA HIS A 224 -10.51 -1.15 -8.07
C HIS A 224 -9.54 -1.20 -6.88
N PHE A 225 -8.24 -1.25 -7.21
CA PHE A 225 -7.13 -1.48 -6.28
C PHE A 225 -7.23 -2.82 -5.54
N ALA A 226 -6.73 -3.89 -6.18
CA ALA A 226 -6.58 -5.21 -5.58
C ALA A 226 -5.42 -5.20 -4.57
N ASN A 227 -5.69 -5.46 -3.30
CA ASN A 227 -4.75 -5.19 -2.21
C ASN A 227 -4.41 -6.47 -1.41
N GLY A 228 -4.59 -6.49 -0.08
CA GLY A 228 -4.33 -7.64 0.77
C GLY A 228 -4.94 -8.96 0.30
N ILE A 229 -4.23 -10.06 0.57
CA ILE A 229 -4.63 -11.42 0.19
C ILE A 229 -4.32 -12.43 1.30
N VAL A 230 -5.26 -13.33 1.61
CA VAL A 230 -5.08 -14.38 2.62
C VAL A 230 -5.80 -15.68 2.25
N LEU A 231 -5.19 -16.82 2.52
CA LEU A 231 -5.79 -18.15 2.36
C LEU A 231 -6.68 -18.50 3.56
N SER A 232 -7.75 -19.28 3.34
CA SER A 232 -8.40 -19.98 4.46
C SER A 232 -7.47 -21.07 5.01
N SER A 233 -7.62 -21.42 6.29
CA SER A 233 -6.81 -22.44 6.98
C SER A 233 -6.78 -23.82 6.29
N ASP A 234 -7.89 -24.18 5.64
CA ASP A 234 -8.07 -25.40 4.84
C ASP A 234 -7.81 -25.19 3.33
N GLU A 235 -7.45 -23.97 2.93
CA GLU A 235 -7.32 -23.46 1.56
C GLU A 235 -8.52 -23.83 0.67
N SER A 236 -9.72 -23.95 1.23
CA SER A 236 -10.95 -24.11 0.46
C SER A 236 -11.28 -22.85 -0.35
N PHE A 237 -10.84 -21.69 0.15
CA PHE A 237 -10.90 -20.40 -0.54
C PHE A 237 -9.69 -19.52 -0.19
N LEU A 238 -9.57 -18.39 -0.89
CA LEU A 238 -8.77 -17.24 -0.47
C LEU A 238 -9.65 -15.98 -0.44
N LEU A 239 -9.20 -14.96 0.29
CA LEU A 239 -9.81 -13.63 0.32
C LEU A 239 -8.91 -12.60 -0.36
N VAL A 240 -9.50 -11.58 -0.97
CA VAL A 240 -8.78 -10.43 -1.54
C VAL A 240 -9.53 -9.11 -1.32
N SER A 241 -8.81 -8.09 -0.86
CA SER A 241 -9.31 -6.72 -0.68
C SER A 241 -9.49 -5.98 -2.00
N GLU A 242 -10.65 -5.33 -2.20
CA GLU A 242 -10.86 -4.31 -3.23
C GLU A 242 -10.99 -2.94 -2.54
N THR A 243 -9.83 -2.33 -2.26
CA THR A 243 -9.68 -1.17 -1.35
C THR A 243 -10.61 -0.03 -1.73
N ALA A 244 -10.61 0.39 -3.00
CA ALA A 244 -11.38 1.55 -3.45
C ALA A 244 -12.91 1.32 -3.42
N ARG A 245 -13.39 0.07 -3.30
CA ARG A 245 -14.82 -0.27 -3.17
C ARG A 245 -15.24 -0.76 -1.79
N SER A 246 -14.42 -0.57 -0.74
CA SER A 246 -14.79 -0.87 0.65
C SER A 246 -15.29 -2.31 0.86
N ARG A 247 -14.67 -3.31 0.23
CA ARG A 247 -15.15 -4.71 0.28
C ARG A 247 -14.05 -5.74 0.07
N VAL A 248 -14.32 -6.97 0.51
CA VAL A 248 -13.45 -8.14 0.35
C VAL A 248 -14.17 -9.20 -0.48
N HIS A 249 -13.48 -9.79 -1.45
CA HIS A 249 -13.96 -10.92 -2.26
C HIS A 249 -13.46 -12.23 -1.66
N ARG A 250 -14.21 -13.32 -1.88
CA ARG A 250 -13.79 -14.70 -1.63
C ARG A 250 -13.70 -15.45 -2.94
N TYR A 251 -12.55 -16.02 -3.26
CA TYR A 251 -12.32 -16.86 -4.44
C TYR A 251 -12.18 -18.33 -4.02
N TYR A 252 -12.97 -19.22 -4.62
CA TYR A 252 -13.05 -20.63 -4.23
C TYR A 252 -11.97 -21.49 -4.92
N LEU A 253 -11.11 -22.12 -4.12
CA LEU A 253 -10.00 -22.97 -4.58
C LEU A 253 -10.37 -24.47 -4.60
N LYS A 254 -11.30 -24.89 -3.74
CA LYS A 254 -11.77 -26.28 -3.58
C LYS A 254 -13.31 -26.34 -3.53
N GLY A 255 -13.87 -27.55 -3.63
CA GLY A 255 -15.31 -27.80 -3.54
C GLY A 255 -16.13 -27.39 -4.78
N PRO A 256 -17.49 -27.46 -4.72
CA PRO A 256 -18.37 -27.30 -5.89
C PRO A 256 -18.33 -25.91 -6.55
N LYS A 257 -17.92 -24.87 -5.81
CA LYS A 257 -17.76 -23.51 -6.33
C LYS A 257 -16.37 -23.22 -6.93
N LYS A 258 -15.45 -24.20 -6.97
CA LYS A 258 -14.06 -23.99 -7.40
C LYS A 258 -13.98 -23.20 -8.73
N GLY A 259 -13.15 -22.17 -8.75
CA GLY A 259 -12.95 -21.30 -9.91
C GLY A 259 -13.86 -20.07 -9.96
N THR A 260 -14.80 -19.92 -9.02
CA THR A 260 -15.71 -18.78 -8.91
C THR A 260 -15.39 -17.90 -7.70
N ASN A 261 -15.96 -16.69 -7.66
CA ASN A 261 -15.89 -15.79 -6.50
C ASN A 261 -17.27 -15.25 -6.09
N ASP A 262 -17.38 -14.86 -4.82
CA ASP A 262 -18.45 -13.99 -4.31
C ASP A 262 -17.89 -12.91 -3.37
N ILE A 263 -18.74 -11.97 -2.94
CA ILE A 263 -18.36 -10.96 -1.96
C ILE A 263 -18.41 -11.59 -0.56
N PHE A 264 -17.32 -11.45 0.19
CA PHE A 264 -17.15 -11.99 1.53
C PHE A 264 -17.73 -11.04 2.59
N VAL A 265 -17.35 -9.76 2.51
CA VAL A 265 -17.92 -8.65 3.26
C VAL A 265 -17.99 -7.43 2.35
N ASP A 266 -19.13 -6.74 2.34
CA ASP A 266 -19.38 -5.53 1.54
C ASP A 266 -19.68 -4.32 2.44
N GLY A 267 -19.57 -3.11 1.89
CA GLY A 267 -19.95 -1.88 2.60
C GLY A 267 -19.13 -1.62 3.88
N LEU A 268 -17.82 -1.89 3.87
CA LEU A 268 -16.98 -1.70 5.05
C LEU A 268 -16.96 -0.22 5.53
N PRO A 269 -16.82 0.05 6.85
CA PRO A 269 -16.68 1.39 7.43
C PRO A 269 -15.26 1.96 7.25
N GLY A 270 -14.71 1.78 6.05
CA GLY A 270 -13.37 2.18 5.64
C GLY A 270 -12.97 1.58 4.29
N LEU A 271 -11.70 1.73 3.94
CA LEU A 271 -11.07 1.07 2.78
C LEU A 271 -10.22 -0.11 3.32
N PRO A 272 -10.50 -1.38 2.96
CA PRO A 272 -9.72 -2.52 3.44
C PRO A 272 -8.35 -2.57 2.76
N ASP A 273 -7.36 -3.05 3.49
CA ASP A 273 -5.96 -3.05 3.06
C ASP A 273 -5.37 -4.48 3.10
N ASN A 274 -4.26 -4.74 3.80
CA ASN A 274 -3.74 -6.09 4.02
C ASN A 274 -4.78 -6.98 4.74
N LEU A 275 -4.63 -8.30 4.59
CA LEU A 275 -5.49 -9.31 5.21
C LEU A 275 -4.62 -10.35 5.89
N HIS A 276 -4.87 -10.62 7.18
CA HIS A 276 -4.18 -11.66 7.93
C HIS A 276 -5.17 -12.61 8.60
N SER A 277 -4.76 -13.85 8.87
CA SER A 277 -5.55 -14.78 9.68
C SER A 277 -5.37 -14.48 11.16
N ASP A 278 -6.41 -14.74 11.96
CA ASP A 278 -6.35 -14.70 13.43
C ASP A 278 -5.72 -15.96 14.05
N GLY A 279 -5.35 -16.96 13.23
CA GLY A 279 -4.81 -18.25 13.65
C GLY A 279 -5.87 -19.26 14.13
N GLN A 280 -7.16 -18.91 14.07
CA GLN A 280 -8.31 -19.69 14.57
C GLN A 280 -9.49 -19.65 13.59
N ASP A 281 -9.21 -19.90 12.31
CA ASP A 281 -10.16 -19.94 11.19
C ASP A 281 -10.83 -18.60 10.81
N GLY A 282 -10.54 -17.50 11.50
CA GLY A 282 -10.95 -16.13 11.16
C GLY A 282 -9.83 -15.27 10.58
N PHE A 283 -10.16 -13.98 10.45
CA PHE A 283 -9.36 -12.98 9.74
C PHE A 283 -9.40 -11.62 10.44
N LEU A 284 -8.29 -10.88 10.32
CA LEU A 284 -8.19 -9.47 10.67
C LEU A 284 -8.21 -8.62 9.40
N ILE A 285 -9.04 -7.57 9.42
CA ILE A 285 -9.21 -6.63 8.31
C ILE A 285 -8.94 -5.19 8.83
N PRO A 286 -7.69 -4.71 8.78
CA PRO A 286 -7.36 -3.30 8.95
C PRO A 286 -8.02 -2.45 7.87
N LEU A 287 -8.45 -1.24 8.25
CA LEU A 287 -9.04 -0.25 7.35
C LEU A 287 -8.16 1.01 7.32
N VAL A 288 -7.28 1.11 6.32
CA VAL A 288 -6.25 2.17 6.17
C VAL A 288 -6.83 3.59 6.16
N VAL A 289 -8.03 3.75 5.60
CA VAL A 289 -8.82 4.98 5.69
C VAL A 289 -10.18 4.64 6.30
N ALA A 290 -10.51 5.23 7.44
CA ALA A 290 -11.84 5.16 8.02
C ALA A 290 -12.87 5.92 7.15
N LYS A 291 -14.06 5.33 7.02
CA LYS A 291 -15.21 5.90 6.29
C LYS A 291 -16.49 5.66 7.08
N ASP A 292 -17.43 6.58 7.03
CA ASP A 292 -18.80 6.39 7.55
C ASP A 292 -19.74 7.41 6.89
N ALA A 293 -20.96 7.57 7.43
CA ALA A 293 -21.96 8.51 6.91
C ALA A 293 -21.60 9.99 7.14
N LEU A 294 -20.74 10.31 8.11
CA LEU A 294 -20.22 11.65 8.40
C LEU A 294 -18.90 11.91 7.66
N HIS A 295 -18.11 10.85 7.44
CA HIS A 295 -16.82 10.86 6.75
C HIS A 295 -16.85 10.04 5.45
N PRO A 296 -17.51 10.51 4.38
CA PRO A 296 -17.55 9.81 3.10
C PRO A 296 -16.24 9.97 2.31
N SER A 297 -15.79 8.91 1.64
CA SER A 297 -14.60 8.95 0.79
C SER A 297 -14.85 9.75 -0.51
N PRO A 298 -14.08 10.82 -0.82
CA PRO A 298 -14.27 11.61 -2.04
C PRO A 298 -14.16 10.80 -3.33
N PHE A 299 -13.24 9.84 -3.38
CA PHE A 299 -13.09 8.93 -4.54
C PHE A 299 -14.37 8.15 -4.84
N GLN A 300 -15.05 7.68 -3.79
CA GLN A 300 -16.29 6.92 -3.93
C GLN A 300 -17.50 7.81 -4.29
N ILE A 301 -17.52 9.07 -3.84
CA ILE A 301 -18.52 10.07 -4.27
C ILE A 301 -18.43 10.30 -5.79
N PHE A 302 -17.22 10.33 -6.36
CA PHE A 302 -17.02 10.51 -7.80
C PHE A 302 -17.14 9.23 -8.64
N GLY A 303 -17.20 8.03 -8.03
CA GLY A 303 -17.33 6.75 -8.73
C GLY A 303 -18.44 6.69 -9.80
N PRO A 304 -19.67 7.19 -9.53
CA PRO A 304 -20.75 7.23 -10.50
C PRO A 304 -20.56 8.23 -11.66
N PHE A 305 -19.53 9.08 -11.60
CA PHE A 305 -19.33 10.22 -12.51
C PHE A 305 -17.97 10.16 -13.24
N PRO A 306 -17.78 9.26 -14.23
CA PRO A 306 -16.49 9.07 -14.91
C PRO A 306 -15.90 10.35 -15.52
N ILE A 307 -16.75 11.25 -16.03
CA ILE A 307 -16.33 12.55 -16.59
C ILE A 307 -15.71 13.46 -15.50
N ALA A 308 -16.28 13.46 -14.29
CA ALA A 308 -15.72 14.21 -13.16
C ALA A 308 -14.40 13.59 -12.68
N ARG A 309 -14.34 12.25 -12.56
CA ARG A 309 -13.09 11.53 -12.25
C ARG A 309 -11.97 11.88 -13.24
N LYS A 310 -12.27 11.82 -14.55
CA LYS A 310 -11.34 12.20 -15.62
C LYS A 310 -10.88 13.66 -15.52
N PHE A 311 -11.79 14.58 -15.19
CA PHE A 311 -11.44 16.00 -15.01
C PHE A 311 -10.45 16.19 -13.86
N PHE A 312 -10.74 15.66 -12.66
CA PHE A 312 -9.85 15.78 -11.51
C PHE A 312 -8.50 15.10 -11.74
N ALA A 313 -8.50 13.88 -12.30
CA ALA A 313 -7.28 13.18 -12.67
C ALA A 313 -6.42 13.99 -13.65
N ARG A 314 -7.02 14.69 -14.62
CA ARG A 314 -6.27 15.53 -15.56
C ARG A 314 -5.82 16.87 -15.00
N VAL A 315 -6.56 17.47 -14.05
CA VAL A 315 -6.09 18.66 -13.32
C VAL A 315 -4.85 18.32 -12.50
N LEU A 316 -4.85 17.16 -11.80
CA LEU A 316 -3.68 16.66 -11.09
C LEU A 316 -2.54 16.31 -12.06
N GLY A 317 -2.83 15.61 -13.17
CA GLY A 317 -1.84 15.23 -14.18
C GLY A 317 -1.16 16.44 -14.85
N LEU A 318 -1.86 17.55 -15.02
CA LEU A 318 -1.28 18.82 -15.50
C LEU A 318 -0.38 19.49 -14.46
N ALA A 319 -0.71 19.40 -13.16
CA ALA A 319 0.16 19.89 -12.09
C ALA A 319 1.44 19.05 -11.95
N GLU A 320 1.30 17.72 -12.00
CA GLU A 320 2.42 16.76 -11.97
C GLU A 320 3.34 16.93 -13.20
N LEU A 321 2.75 17.11 -14.40
CA LEU A 321 3.48 17.45 -15.62
C LEU A 321 4.30 18.73 -15.50
N GLY A 322 3.84 19.73 -14.73
CA GLY A 322 4.60 20.94 -14.43
C GLY A 322 5.90 20.65 -13.68
N PHE A 323 5.84 19.80 -12.65
CA PHE A 323 7.04 19.32 -11.94
C PHE A 323 7.91 18.42 -12.83
N ARG A 324 7.31 17.56 -13.66
CA ARG A 324 8.02 16.67 -14.59
C ARG A 324 8.81 17.45 -15.65
N ILE A 325 8.26 18.54 -16.17
CA ILE A 325 8.97 19.45 -17.09
C ILE A 325 10.09 20.21 -16.36
N LEU A 326 9.84 20.66 -15.12
CA LEU A 326 10.87 21.31 -14.30
C LEU A 326 12.07 20.39 -14.04
N ASP A 327 11.83 19.11 -13.72
CA ASP A 327 12.89 18.11 -13.52
C ASP A 327 13.64 17.78 -14.82
N GLN A 328 12.94 17.68 -15.95
CA GLN A 328 13.58 17.45 -17.26
C GLN A 328 14.47 18.61 -17.71
N ILE A 329 14.15 19.86 -17.35
CA ILE A 329 14.95 21.05 -17.68
C ILE A 329 16.09 21.24 -16.67
N TYR A 330 15.83 20.97 -15.39
CA TYR A 330 16.78 21.15 -14.29
C TYR A 330 16.55 20.05 -13.23
N PRO A 331 17.21 18.89 -13.34
CA PRO A 331 16.95 17.75 -12.45
C PRO A 331 17.19 18.10 -10.98
N ASN A 332 16.13 18.07 -10.16
CA ASN A 332 16.20 18.60 -8.80
C ASN A 332 15.19 17.95 -7.83
N GLU A 333 15.62 17.84 -6.58
CA GLU A 333 14.88 17.13 -5.54
C GLU A 333 13.52 17.76 -5.20
N PHE A 334 13.35 19.07 -5.38
CA PHE A 334 12.05 19.72 -5.18
C PHE A 334 11.04 19.32 -6.27
N ALA A 335 11.48 19.12 -7.52
CA ALA A 335 10.64 18.60 -8.58
C ALA A 335 10.32 17.10 -8.40
N GLU A 336 11.31 16.28 -8.00
CA GLU A 336 11.08 14.86 -7.64
C GLU A 336 10.03 14.72 -6.51
N ARG A 337 10.22 15.46 -5.41
CA ARG A 337 9.26 15.52 -4.30
C ARG A 337 7.91 16.11 -4.73
N GLY A 338 7.89 17.05 -5.66
CA GLY A 338 6.68 17.66 -6.23
C GLY A 338 5.84 16.67 -7.02
N MET A 339 6.46 15.86 -7.90
CA MET A 339 5.77 14.78 -8.62
C MET A 339 5.17 13.76 -7.64
N HIS A 340 5.96 13.31 -6.66
CA HIS A 340 5.49 12.41 -5.60
C HIS A 340 4.33 13.02 -4.79
N LEU A 341 4.36 14.32 -4.48
CA LEU A 341 3.28 15.00 -3.76
C LEU A 341 1.97 15.12 -4.57
N VAL A 342 1.99 15.02 -5.91
CA VAL A 342 0.75 15.11 -6.71
C VAL A 342 0.11 13.73 -6.95
N GLY A 343 0.91 12.69 -7.21
CA GLY A 343 0.39 11.35 -7.49
C GLY A 343 0.22 10.43 -6.28
N HIS A 344 1.08 10.56 -5.25
CA HIS A 344 1.21 9.56 -4.20
C HIS A 344 0.22 9.77 -3.03
N PHE A 345 -0.22 8.65 -2.42
CA PHE A 345 -1.19 8.63 -1.33
C PHE A 345 -0.80 9.47 -0.10
N THR A 346 0.51 9.63 0.17
CA THR A 346 1.02 10.47 1.28
C THR A 346 0.45 11.89 1.24
N SER A 347 0.15 12.44 0.06
CA SER A 347 -0.37 13.80 -0.11
C SER A 347 -1.77 14.01 0.48
N LEU A 348 -2.55 12.95 0.69
CA LEU A 348 -3.88 13.02 1.31
C LEU A 348 -3.88 12.63 2.78
N SER A 349 -2.77 12.09 3.30
CA SER A 349 -2.64 11.57 4.68
C SER A 349 -3.13 12.56 5.76
N PHE A 350 -2.86 13.85 5.60
CA PHE A 350 -3.25 14.91 6.54
C PHE A 350 -4.74 15.26 6.54
N VAL A 351 -5.51 14.77 5.56
CA VAL A 351 -6.97 14.97 5.42
C VAL A 351 -7.76 13.73 5.86
N LEU A 352 -7.10 12.58 6.03
CA LEU A 352 -7.76 11.32 6.39
C LEU A 352 -8.38 11.39 7.80
N PRO A 353 -9.56 10.79 8.04
CA PRO A 353 -10.14 10.73 9.38
C PRO A 353 -9.21 9.98 10.34
N SER A 354 -8.94 10.57 11.51
CA SER A 354 -7.99 10.03 12.50
C SER A 354 -8.46 8.75 13.23
N ARG A 355 -9.60 8.17 12.85
CA ARG A 355 -10.06 6.89 13.42
C ARG A 355 -9.26 5.76 12.78
N VAL A 356 -8.66 4.92 13.61
CA VAL A 356 -8.24 3.58 13.17
C VAL A 356 -9.39 2.60 13.39
N THR A 357 -9.60 1.69 12.44
CA THR A 357 -10.48 0.53 12.59
C THR A 357 -9.73 -0.73 12.16
N VAL A 358 -9.75 -1.75 13.01
CA VAL A 358 -9.47 -3.14 12.62
C VAL A 358 -10.73 -3.95 12.89
N LEU A 359 -11.13 -4.80 11.95
CA LEU A 359 -12.27 -5.72 12.13
C LEU A 359 -11.77 -7.14 12.37
N HIS A 360 -12.41 -7.86 13.30
CA HIS A 360 -12.26 -9.31 13.44
C HIS A 360 -13.44 -9.99 12.73
N VAL A 361 -13.16 -10.90 11.79
CA VAL A 361 -14.18 -11.52 10.93
C VAL A 361 -14.01 -13.04 10.89
N SER A 362 -15.11 -13.77 11.05
CA SER A 362 -15.13 -15.24 11.02
C SER A 362 -14.96 -15.81 9.61
N LYS A 363 -14.67 -17.12 9.53
CA LYS A 363 -14.56 -17.89 8.27
C LYS A 363 -15.73 -17.74 7.29
N THR A 364 -16.93 -17.40 7.78
CA THR A 364 -18.15 -17.28 6.95
C THR A 364 -18.27 -15.91 6.27
N GLY A 365 -17.67 -14.87 6.84
CA GLY A 365 -17.90 -13.45 6.51
C GLY A 365 -18.66 -12.69 7.61
N GLU A 366 -19.07 -13.35 8.70
CA GLU A 366 -19.68 -12.63 9.83
C GLU A 366 -18.60 -11.86 10.61
N ILE A 367 -18.77 -10.53 10.71
CA ILE A 367 -17.98 -9.68 11.61
C ILE A 367 -18.22 -10.16 13.05
N LEU A 368 -17.15 -10.36 13.82
CA LEU A 368 -17.18 -10.81 15.20
C LEU A 368 -17.15 -9.60 16.15
N ASP A 369 -16.15 -8.73 15.97
CA ASP A 369 -16.09 -7.41 16.59
C ASP A 369 -15.27 -6.40 15.75
N SER A 370 -15.13 -5.19 16.30
CA SER A 370 -14.27 -4.14 15.80
C SER A 370 -13.42 -3.55 16.92
N LEU A 371 -12.22 -3.12 16.55
CA LEU A 371 -11.25 -2.49 17.43
C LEU A 371 -10.93 -1.11 16.87
N HIS A 372 -10.98 -0.08 17.73
CA HIS A 372 -10.80 1.31 17.31
C HIS A 372 -9.77 2.07 18.14
N ALA A 373 -9.10 3.02 17.49
CA ALA A 373 -8.43 4.15 18.15
C ALA A 373 -9.11 5.45 17.72
N LEU A 374 -9.32 6.33 18.71
CA LEU A 374 -9.98 7.62 18.61
C LEU A 374 -9.11 8.76 19.17
N ASP A 375 -8.09 8.43 19.97
CA ASP A 375 -7.18 9.39 20.62
C ASP A 375 -6.13 10.03 19.70
N LYS A 376 -6.09 9.60 18.42
CA LYS A 376 -5.16 10.06 17.38
C LYS A 376 -3.68 9.76 17.65
N THR A 377 -3.37 8.84 18.57
CA THR A 377 -1.99 8.35 18.77
C THR A 377 -1.48 7.54 17.59
N ILE A 378 -2.40 6.94 16.81
CA ILE A 378 -2.13 6.15 15.62
C ILE A 378 -3.10 6.52 14.50
N SER A 379 -2.67 6.33 13.24
CA SER A 379 -3.44 6.65 12.03
C SER A 379 -2.98 5.83 10.84
N GLY A 380 -3.82 5.71 9.81
CA GLY A 380 -3.41 5.19 8.49
C GLY A 380 -2.98 3.72 8.48
N ILE A 381 -3.62 2.87 9.29
CA ILE A 381 -3.16 1.51 9.55
C ILE A 381 -3.58 0.56 8.41
N SER A 382 -2.61 0.11 7.62
CA SER A 382 -2.79 -0.87 6.54
C SER A 382 -2.71 -2.32 7.02
N GLU A 383 -2.10 -2.56 8.18
CA GLU A 383 -1.74 -3.91 8.66
C GLU A 383 -2.13 -4.12 10.13
N ALA A 384 -2.57 -5.34 10.46
CA ALA A 384 -2.96 -5.75 11.81
C ALA A 384 -2.58 -7.22 12.05
N PHE A 385 -1.39 -7.45 12.62
CA PHE A 385 -0.75 -8.76 12.75
C PHE A 385 -0.66 -9.22 14.21
N ILE A 386 -1.05 -10.44 14.52
CA ILE A 386 -0.91 -11.01 15.88
C ILE A 386 0.46 -11.67 16.01
N PHE A 387 1.26 -11.20 16.97
CA PHE A 387 2.56 -11.79 17.30
C PHE A 387 2.75 -11.84 18.83
N GLN A 388 2.97 -13.05 19.34
CA GLN A 388 3.08 -13.33 20.79
C GLN A 388 1.84 -12.81 21.55
N ASP A 389 2.03 -11.97 22.57
CA ASP A 389 0.95 -11.37 23.38
C ASP A 389 0.46 -10.01 22.87
N TYR A 390 0.82 -9.59 21.64
CA TYR A 390 0.51 -8.27 21.08
C TYR A 390 -0.14 -8.35 19.69
N LEU A 391 -1.03 -7.38 19.42
CA LEU A 391 -1.45 -6.99 18.08
C LEU A 391 -0.52 -5.86 17.60
N TYR A 392 0.20 -6.10 16.52
CA TYR A 392 1.06 -5.13 15.84
C TYR A 392 0.31 -4.45 14.70
N LEU A 393 0.51 -3.15 14.53
CA LEU A 393 -0.21 -2.29 13.60
C LEU A 393 0.79 -1.55 12.70
N GLY A 394 0.72 -1.83 11.39
CA GLY A 394 1.59 -1.26 10.35
C GLY A 394 0.88 -0.19 9.52
N SER A 395 1.64 0.56 8.72
CA SER A 395 1.14 1.68 7.91
C SER A 395 2.13 2.06 6.81
N PRO A 396 1.68 2.47 5.61
CA PRO A 396 2.54 3.08 4.58
C PRO A 396 3.14 4.43 5.00
N PHE A 397 2.56 5.12 5.99
CA PHE A 397 2.79 6.55 6.24
C PHE A 397 3.58 6.86 7.52
N ASN A 398 3.57 5.96 8.50
CA ASN A 398 4.09 6.24 9.84
C ASN A 398 5.61 6.01 9.95
N ASP A 399 6.29 6.78 10.80
CA ASP A 399 7.70 6.59 11.15
C ASP A 399 7.91 5.59 12.31
N TYR A 400 6.93 4.73 12.58
CA TYR A 400 6.89 3.82 13.73
C TYR A 400 6.02 2.60 13.46
N ILE A 401 6.19 1.55 14.28
CA ILE A 401 5.21 0.47 14.45
C ILE A 401 4.42 0.75 15.72
N ALA A 402 3.11 0.58 15.69
CA ALA A 402 2.29 0.61 16.90
C ALA A 402 1.98 -0.82 17.36
N ARG A 403 1.90 -1.05 18.67
CA ARG A 403 1.45 -2.35 19.22
C ARG A 403 0.52 -2.21 20.42
N VAL A 404 -0.42 -3.13 20.55
CA VAL A 404 -1.42 -3.16 21.61
C VAL A 404 -1.44 -4.56 22.24
N PRO A 405 -1.30 -4.73 23.56
CA PRO A 405 -1.40 -6.04 24.20
C PRO A 405 -2.75 -6.71 23.91
N LEU A 406 -2.76 -7.99 23.52
CA LEU A 406 -3.98 -8.70 23.12
C LEU A 406 -5.06 -8.70 24.22
N ALA A 407 -4.65 -8.68 25.49
CA ALA A 407 -5.56 -8.54 26.63
C ALA A 407 -6.32 -7.20 26.65
N LYS A 408 -5.63 -6.09 26.35
CA LYS A 408 -6.24 -4.75 26.21
C LYS A 408 -7.06 -4.65 24.92
N ALA A 409 -6.56 -5.25 23.84
CA ALA A 409 -7.28 -5.35 22.58
C ALA A 409 -8.51 -6.29 22.66
N GLY A 410 -8.76 -7.01 23.76
CA GLY A 410 -9.84 -8.00 23.90
C GLY A 410 -9.61 -9.34 23.18
N LEU A 411 -8.53 -9.44 22.40
CA LEU A 411 -8.15 -10.59 21.57
C LEU A 411 -7.28 -11.62 22.31
N LYS A 412 -7.29 -11.66 23.65
CA LYS A 412 -6.46 -12.59 24.44
C LYS A 412 -6.67 -14.07 24.07
N HIS A 413 -7.86 -14.43 23.58
CA HIS A 413 -8.17 -15.79 23.12
C HIS A 413 -7.38 -16.20 21.86
N LEU A 414 -6.87 -15.23 21.09
CA LEU A 414 -6.03 -15.42 19.90
C LEU A 414 -4.52 -15.49 20.20
N ALA A 415 -4.10 -15.30 21.45
CA ALA A 415 -2.69 -15.40 21.82
C ALA A 415 -2.13 -16.80 21.54
N SER A 416 -0.94 -16.87 20.94
CA SER A 416 -0.33 -18.15 20.54
C SER A 416 -0.04 -19.04 21.75
N LYS A 417 -0.59 -20.27 21.77
CA LYS A 417 -0.43 -21.23 22.89
C LYS A 417 1.02 -21.64 23.20
N ALA A 418 1.96 -21.34 22.30
CA ALA A 418 3.40 -21.63 22.44
C ALA A 418 4.08 -21.03 23.69
N SER A 419 3.50 -20.02 24.34
CA SER A 419 4.07 -19.38 25.53
C SER A 419 3.93 -20.21 26.83
N SER A 420 3.00 -21.18 26.87
CA SER A 420 2.49 -21.73 28.14
C SER A 420 3.27 -22.91 28.75
N GLU A 421 4.16 -23.60 28.02
CA GLU A 421 4.87 -24.78 28.54
C GLU A 421 6.23 -24.48 29.20
N THR A 422 6.79 -23.28 29.05
CA THR A 422 8.13 -22.95 29.61
C THR A 422 8.05 -22.24 30.98
N LYS A 423 7.25 -22.76 31.92
CA LYS A 423 7.32 -22.40 33.36
C LYS A 423 6.48 -23.33 34.26
N SER A 424 7.10 -24.40 34.78
CA SER A 424 6.99 -24.83 36.20
C SER A 424 7.45 -26.29 36.46
N THR A 425 8.75 -26.56 36.41
CA THR A 425 9.39 -27.52 37.33
C THR A 425 10.82 -27.05 37.62
N THR A 426 11.05 -26.41 38.76
CA THR A 426 12.40 -25.98 39.20
C THR A 426 12.62 -26.36 40.65
N THR A 427 12.68 -27.66 40.91
CA THR A 427 13.11 -28.20 42.21
C THR A 427 14.63 -28.12 42.31
N LYS A 428 15.14 -27.54 43.40
CA LYS A 428 16.59 -27.34 43.61
C LYS A 428 17.33 -28.66 43.79
N THR A 429 18.39 -28.89 43.01
CA THR A 429 19.56 -29.68 43.46
C THR A 429 20.80 -29.30 42.66
N SER A 430 21.92 -29.06 43.33
CA SER A 430 23.21 -28.72 42.70
C SER A 430 24.08 -29.97 42.53
N PRO A 431 24.63 -30.26 41.34
CA PRO A 431 25.68 -31.26 41.17
C PRO A 431 27.06 -30.69 41.53
N LYS A 432 27.83 -31.44 42.33
CA LYS A 432 29.27 -31.23 42.54
C LYS A 432 30.05 -32.19 41.63
N GLN A 433 31.31 -31.88 41.31
CA GLN A 433 32.18 -32.71 40.47
C GLN A 433 32.32 -34.16 40.97
N THR A 434 32.31 -35.11 40.04
CA THR A 434 33.03 -36.39 40.16
C THR A 434 33.44 -36.91 38.78
N THR A 435 34.65 -37.47 38.69
CA THR A 435 35.28 -38.01 37.47
C THR A 435 34.91 -39.49 37.25
N PRO A 436 34.86 -39.97 36.00
CA PRO A 436 35.17 -41.37 35.68
C PRO A 436 36.45 -41.51 34.85
N THR A 437 37.21 -42.58 35.10
CA THR A 437 38.45 -42.93 34.38
C THR A 437 38.22 -44.16 33.52
N THR A 438 38.74 -44.20 32.29
CA THR A 438 38.78 -45.41 31.44
C THR A 438 40.13 -45.54 30.74
N GLN A 439 40.65 -46.76 30.63
CA GLN A 439 41.96 -47.09 30.06
C GLN A 439 41.85 -47.57 28.60
N ALA A 440 42.93 -47.45 27.83
CA ALA A 440 43.15 -48.15 26.55
C ALA A 440 43.87 -49.51 26.81
N PRO A 441 43.98 -50.45 25.85
CA PRO A 441 44.91 -50.35 24.69
C PRO A 441 44.37 -51.08 23.42
N PRO A 442 45.16 -51.44 22.38
CA PRO A 442 46.55 -51.10 22.02
C PRO A 442 46.71 -50.45 20.63
N VAL A 443 47.96 -50.11 20.29
CA VAL A 443 48.39 -49.48 19.01
C VAL A 443 49.56 -50.27 18.42
N THR A 444 49.68 -50.33 17.09
CA THR A 444 50.86 -50.85 16.39
C THR A 444 51.60 -49.73 15.64
N THR A 445 52.75 -49.35 16.22
CA THR A 445 54.01 -48.84 15.64
C THR A 445 54.17 -48.84 14.10
N THR A 446 54.87 -47.88 13.45
CA THR A 446 55.82 -46.80 13.89
C THR A 446 55.74 -45.58 12.92
N THR A 447 56.61 -44.56 12.76
CA THR A 447 58.06 -44.33 13.06
C THR A 447 58.42 -42.83 13.17
N THR A 448 59.63 -42.51 13.62
CA THR A 448 60.30 -41.18 13.75
C THR A 448 61.40 -40.96 12.66
N PRO A 449 62.18 -39.84 12.59
CA PRO A 449 62.20 -38.56 13.34
C PRO A 449 62.28 -37.24 12.47
N PRO A 450 62.29 -36.03 13.09
CA PRO A 450 62.51 -34.70 12.46
C PRO A 450 63.87 -34.05 12.92
N PRO A 451 64.13 -32.72 12.85
CA PRO A 451 63.83 -31.63 11.87
C PRO A 451 65.12 -30.92 11.34
N THR A 452 65.03 -29.85 10.51
CA THR A 452 65.94 -28.66 10.58
C THR A 452 65.51 -27.45 9.72
N THR A 453 66.09 -26.27 9.99
CA THR A 453 65.77 -24.96 9.38
C THR A 453 66.91 -24.42 8.50
N LYS A 454 66.63 -23.64 7.44
CA LYS A 454 67.56 -22.65 6.82
C LYS A 454 66.87 -21.66 5.85
N THR A 455 67.19 -20.37 6.00
CA THR A 455 67.05 -19.24 5.03
C THR A 455 68.30 -19.21 4.09
N PRO A 456 68.50 -18.34 3.06
CA PRO A 456 67.79 -17.12 2.59
C PRO A 456 67.53 -17.16 1.03
N PRO A 457 67.46 -16.08 0.20
CA PRO A 457 67.43 -14.62 0.43
C PRO A 457 66.35 -13.81 -0.34
N THR A 458 66.42 -12.49 -0.22
CA THR A 458 65.60 -11.44 -0.85
C THR A 458 65.95 -11.10 -2.30
N THR A 459 64.99 -10.59 -3.07
CA THR A 459 65.25 -9.60 -4.15
C THR A 459 64.14 -8.54 -4.21
N LYS A 460 64.45 -7.31 -4.67
CA LYS A 460 63.50 -6.20 -4.88
C LYS A 460 63.33 -5.87 -6.37
N ALA A 461 62.29 -5.10 -6.68
CA ALA A 461 61.89 -4.68 -8.03
C ALA A 461 62.90 -3.77 -8.76
N PRO A 462 62.81 -3.66 -10.11
CA PRO A 462 63.29 -2.51 -10.88
C PRO A 462 62.29 -1.34 -10.81
N GLN A 463 62.81 -0.11 -10.90
CA GLN A 463 62.05 1.13 -11.09
C GLN A 463 62.16 1.63 -12.54
N THR A 464 61.23 2.47 -12.98
CA THR A 464 61.54 3.64 -13.83
C THR A 464 60.64 4.82 -13.43
N THR A 465 61.08 6.06 -13.67
CA THR A 465 60.37 7.32 -13.32
C THR A 465 60.85 8.44 -14.29
N PRO A 466 60.38 9.72 -14.24
CA PRO A 466 60.11 10.54 -15.44
C PRO A 466 61.25 11.56 -15.76
N PRO A 467 61.08 12.59 -16.64
CA PRO A 467 60.43 13.85 -16.19
C PRO A 467 59.80 14.83 -17.24
N THR A 468 58.90 15.69 -16.74
CA THR A 468 58.65 17.14 -17.03
C THR A 468 58.56 17.78 -18.45
N THR A 469 57.37 18.32 -18.75
CA THR A 469 57.02 19.77 -18.91
C THR A 469 57.75 20.71 -19.91
N LYS A 470 57.00 21.27 -20.89
CA LYS A 470 56.81 22.74 -21.15
C LYS A 470 55.78 23.04 -22.26
N ALA A 471 55.25 24.27 -22.29
CA ALA A 471 54.33 24.81 -23.32
C ALA A 471 55.04 25.88 -24.20
N PRO A 472 54.47 26.28 -25.37
CA PRO A 472 53.58 27.45 -25.39
C PRO A 472 52.36 27.29 -26.36
N SER A 473 51.83 28.39 -26.90
CA SER A 473 50.43 28.55 -27.37
C SER A 473 50.20 28.70 -28.88
N THR A 474 48.91 28.83 -29.25
CA THR A 474 48.35 29.55 -30.41
C THR A 474 48.63 29.04 -31.83
N GLN A 475 47.61 28.44 -32.47
CA GLN A 475 46.87 29.12 -33.55
C GLN A 475 45.49 28.47 -33.82
N THR A 476 44.66 29.16 -34.61
CA THR A 476 43.22 28.90 -34.80
C THR A 476 42.93 27.94 -35.96
N THR A 477 41.94 27.05 -35.83
CA THR A 477 41.26 26.43 -37.00
C THR A 477 39.79 26.08 -36.69
N ALA A 478 38.97 25.99 -37.74
CA ALA A 478 37.52 25.82 -37.67
C ALA A 478 37.06 24.34 -37.54
N PRO A 479 35.82 24.05 -37.07
CA PRO A 479 35.31 22.69 -37.00
C PRO A 479 35.09 22.05 -38.40
N PRO A 480 35.39 20.75 -38.57
CA PRO A 480 35.13 20.02 -39.81
C PRO A 480 33.61 19.76 -40.04
N PRO A 481 33.19 19.49 -41.29
CA PRO A 481 31.79 19.70 -41.71
C PRO A 481 30.83 18.55 -41.38
N THR A 482 29.55 18.89 -41.24
CA THR A 482 28.43 17.95 -41.13
C THR A 482 28.16 17.23 -42.46
N THR A 483 28.11 15.89 -42.42
CA THR A 483 27.61 15.08 -43.54
C THR A 483 26.09 14.87 -43.41
N LYS A 484 25.35 15.04 -44.51
CA LYS A 484 23.88 15.04 -44.51
C LYS A 484 23.31 13.62 -44.64
N VAL A 485 22.24 13.33 -43.88
CA VAL A 485 21.36 12.18 -44.12
C VAL A 485 20.40 12.50 -45.29
N PRO A 486 20.09 11.56 -46.21
CA PRO A 486 19.24 11.86 -47.37
C PRO A 486 17.77 12.11 -47.01
N THR A 487 17.20 13.19 -47.55
CA THR A 487 15.75 13.42 -47.59
C THR A 487 15.12 12.76 -48.81
N THR A 488 14.06 11.99 -48.62
CA THR A 488 13.17 11.53 -49.70
C THR A 488 11.88 12.36 -49.67
N GLN A 489 11.51 12.99 -50.79
CA GLN A 489 10.30 13.80 -50.89
C GLN A 489 9.06 12.95 -51.17
N THR A 490 7.91 13.38 -50.63
CA THR A 490 6.58 12.82 -50.93
C THR A 490 5.96 13.45 -52.18
N THR A 491 5.39 12.62 -53.05
CA THR A 491 4.65 13.02 -54.26
C THR A 491 3.21 12.46 -54.15
N PRO A 492 2.15 13.22 -54.50
CA PRO A 492 0.78 12.88 -54.13
C PRO A 492 0.12 11.78 -55.00
N PRO A 493 -0.91 11.07 -54.48
CA PRO A 493 -1.66 10.06 -55.23
C PRO A 493 -2.70 10.67 -56.20
N PRO A 494 -3.07 9.94 -57.27
CA PRO A 494 -4.10 10.36 -58.23
C PRO A 494 -5.54 10.20 -57.69
N PRO A 495 -6.54 10.88 -58.29
CA PRO A 495 -7.91 10.93 -57.76
C PRO A 495 -8.79 9.77 -58.24
N THR A 496 -9.68 9.29 -57.36
CA THR A 496 -10.82 8.42 -57.71
C THR A 496 -12.11 8.90 -57.03
N THR A 497 -13.25 8.54 -57.63
CA THR A 497 -14.54 9.22 -57.44
C THR A 497 -15.42 8.68 -56.30
N LYS A 498 -16.30 9.57 -55.81
CA LYS A 498 -17.35 9.32 -54.82
C LYS A 498 -18.47 8.41 -55.37
N PRO A 499 -18.96 7.45 -54.56
CA PRO A 499 -20.35 6.99 -54.63
C PRO A 499 -21.19 7.42 -53.42
N THR A 500 -22.51 7.23 -53.51
CA THR A 500 -23.51 7.64 -52.51
C THR A 500 -24.18 6.40 -51.88
N THR A 501 -24.84 6.60 -50.73
CA THR A 501 -25.59 5.63 -49.92
C THR A 501 -26.57 4.73 -50.68
N THR A 502 -26.62 3.42 -50.36
CA THR A 502 -27.89 2.70 -50.06
C THR A 502 -27.69 1.32 -49.40
N THR A 503 -28.81 0.74 -48.94
CA THR A 503 -29.00 -0.43 -48.06
C THR A 503 -28.85 -1.81 -48.73
N ARG A 504 -28.60 -2.89 -47.96
CA ARG A 504 -29.54 -4.04 -47.67
C ARG A 504 -28.88 -5.45 -47.53
N SER A 505 -29.34 -6.21 -46.53
CA SER A 505 -29.50 -7.70 -46.42
C SER A 505 -28.43 -8.72 -46.87
N THR A 506 -28.13 -9.68 -45.99
CA THR A 506 -27.39 -10.95 -46.24
C THR A 506 -28.29 -12.18 -46.45
N PRO A 507 -27.98 -13.08 -47.39
CA PRO A 507 -28.48 -14.47 -47.48
C PRO A 507 -27.37 -15.55 -47.23
N PRO A 508 -27.70 -16.86 -47.17
CA PRO A 508 -26.82 -17.94 -46.63
C PRO A 508 -26.07 -18.80 -47.69
N PRO A 509 -25.13 -19.68 -47.26
CA PRO A 509 -24.46 -20.67 -48.10
C PRO A 509 -25.20 -22.03 -48.22
N THR A 510 -24.82 -22.85 -49.21
CA THR A 510 -25.53 -24.08 -49.64
C THR A 510 -24.65 -25.34 -49.61
N THR A 511 -25.25 -26.53 -49.51
CA THR A 511 -24.64 -27.88 -49.44
C THR A 511 -24.20 -28.46 -50.80
N THR A 512 -23.34 -29.50 -50.81
CA THR A 512 -23.32 -30.60 -51.83
C THR A 512 -22.50 -31.85 -51.40
N GLN A 513 -23.22 -32.96 -51.16
CA GLN A 513 -22.96 -34.39 -51.51
C GLN A 513 -21.71 -35.20 -51.00
N ALA A 514 -21.77 -36.52 -51.22
CA ALA A 514 -20.89 -37.62 -50.73
C ALA A 514 -20.74 -38.73 -51.82
N PRO A 515 -20.03 -39.87 -51.58
CA PRO A 515 -20.73 -41.17 -51.71
C PRO A 515 -20.25 -42.39 -50.86
N THR A 516 -21.23 -43.20 -50.42
CA THR A 516 -21.35 -44.69 -50.24
C THR A 516 -20.16 -45.63 -49.90
N THR A 517 -20.39 -46.60 -48.96
CA THR A 517 -20.62 -48.05 -49.28
C THR A 517 -20.95 -48.99 -48.08
N LYS A 518 -21.91 -49.91 -48.32
CA LYS A 518 -22.15 -51.27 -47.72
C LYS A 518 -22.60 -51.47 -46.24
N SER A 519 -23.25 -52.62 -46.02
CA SER A 519 -23.89 -53.18 -44.79
C SER A 519 -23.99 -54.73 -44.98
N PRO A 520 -24.69 -55.58 -44.16
CA PRO A 520 -25.36 -55.46 -42.84
C PRO A 520 -24.97 -56.66 -41.89
N PRO A 521 -25.85 -57.35 -41.11
CA PRO A 521 -26.74 -56.95 -39.99
C PRO A 521 -26.53 -57.74 -38.66
N THR A 522 -27.10 -57.26 -37.54
CA THR A 522 -27.85 -58.13 -36.59
C THR A 522 -28.90 -57.34 -35.80
N LYS A 523 -29.92 -58.02 -35.22
CA LYS A 523 -31.07 -57.40 -34.53
C LYS A 523 -31.04 -57.64 -33.01
N THR A 524 -31.53 -56.69 -32.22
CA THR A 524 -32.45 -56.96 -31.08
C THR A 524 -33.36 -55.75 -30.83
N THR A 525 -34.56 -55.97 -30.29
CA THR A 525 -35.63 -54.95 -30.13
C THR A 525 -36.35 -55.10 -28.80
N SER A 526 -36.73 -53.99 -28.12
CA SER A 526 -37.84 -53.90 -27.14
C SER A 526 -38.09 -52.44 -26.66
N PRO A 527 -39.25 -52.11 -26.04
CA PRO A 527 -39.85 -50.76 -26.14
C PRO A 527 -39.77 -49.90 -24.85
N PRO A 528 -40.18 -48.60 -24.91
CA PRO A 528 -40.22 -47.70 -23.75
C PRO A 528 -41.43 -47.91 -22.83
N PRO A 529 -41.33 -47.58 -21.52
CA PRO A 529 -42.42 -47.74 -20.54
C PRO A 529 -43.49 -46.61 -20.59
N PRO A 530 -44.72 -46.87 -20.11
CA PRO A 530 -45.89 -45.99 -20.33
C PRO A 530 -46.22 -45.01 -19.18
N LYS A 531 -47.21 -44.15 -19.45
CA LYS A 531 -47.75 -43.10 -18.57
C LYS A 531 -49.04 -43.57 -17.83
N PRO A 532 -49.15 -43.44 -16.50
CA PRO A 532 -50.41 -43.65 -15.76
C PRO A 532 -51.33 -42.43 -15.78
N THR A 533 -52.64 -42.62 -15.61
CA THR A 533 -53.64 -41.52 -15.48
C THR A 533 -54.81 -41.92 -14.55
N THR A 534 -55.26 -41.00 -13.70
CA THR A 534 -56.57 -40.92 -12.98
C THR A 534 -57.11 -42.12 -12.17
N THR A 535 -57.33 -41.87 -10.87
CA THR A 535 -58.70 -41.65 -10.33
C THR A 535 -58.69 -40.75 -9.08
N THR A 536 -59.82 -40.07 -8.83
CA THR A 536 -60.12 -39.11 -7.72
C THR A 536 -61.54 -39.45 -7.18
N PRO A 537 -62.21 -38.77 -6.22
CA PRO A 537 -62.12 -37.37 -5.72
C PRO A 537 -61.30 -37.27 -4.40
N THR A 538 -61.27 -36.22 -3.58
CA THR A 538 -62.08 -34.98 -3.34
C THR A 538 -61.12 -33.90 -2.75
N THR A 539 -61.35 -32.59 -2.60
CA THR A 539 -62.55 -31.71 -2.65
C THR A 539 -62.18 -30.30 -3.19
N GLU A 540 -62.98 -29.28 -2.86
CA GLU A 540 -62.83 -27.84 -3.13
C GLU A 540 -61.58 -27.25 -2.40
N SER A 541 -60.73 -26.35 -2.92
CA SER A 541 -60.83 -25.30 -3.97
C SER A 541 -61.72 -24.08 -3.59
N PRO A 542 -61.59 -22.85 -4.18
CA PRO A 542 -60.74 -22.46 -5.33
C PRO A 542 -60.08 -21.03 -5.34
N LYS A 543 -58.88 -20.92 -5.96
CA LYS A 543 -58.43 -19.84 -6.91
C LYS A 543 -58.20 -18.37 -6.39
N GLN A 544 -57.51 -17.43 -7.06
CA GLN A 544 -56.84 -17.39 -8.39
C GLN A 544 -55.63 -16.39 -8.47
N GLN A 545 -54.92 -16.38 -9.61
CA GLN A 545 -53.77 -15.54 -10.05
C GLN A 545 -54.02 -15.04 -11.51
N PRO A 546 -53.17 -14.23 -12.22
CA PRO A 546 -52.14 -13.23 -11.82
C PRO A 546 -52.08 -11.91 -12.71
N SER A 547 -51.12 -11.00 -12.41
CA SER A 547 -50.51 -9.96 -13.33
C SER A 547 -51.35 -8.71 -13.74
N PRO A 548 -50.79 -7.59 -14.32
CA PRO A 548 -49.38 -7.14 -14.54
C PRO A 548 -49.08 -5.67 -14.05
N LYS A 549 -47.98 -5.02 -14.52
CA LYS A 549 -47.58 -3.59 -14.30
C LYS A 549 -48.33 -2.58 -15.21
N PRO A 550 -48.47 -1.29 -14.83
CA PRO A 550 -47.67 -0.21 -15.47
C PRO A 550 -47.28 0.98 -14.53
N VAL A 551 -46.97 2.17 -15.10
CA VAL A 551 -46.40 3.41 -14.49
C VAL A 551 -47.04 4.65 -15.20
N PRO A 552 -46.70 5.92 -14.89
CA PRO A 552 -47.12 6.80 -13.76
C PRO A 552 -48.24 7.81 -14.13
N THR A 553 -48.67 8.65 -13.17
CA THR A 553 -49.44 9.88 -13.47
C THR A 553 -49.16 11.04 -12.51
N THR A 554 -49.25 12.28 -13.01
CA THR A 554 -49.03 13.53 -12.26
C THR A 554 -50.33 14.27 -11.94
N ALA A 555 -50.49 14.81 -10.72
CA ALA A 555 -51.48 15.86 -10.45
C ALA A 555 -51.12 16.77 -9.27
N SER A 556 -51.39 18.07 -9.46
CA SER A 556 -51.49 19.18 -8.50
C SER A 556 -52.24 20.30 -9.25
N PRO A 557 -52.76 21.39 -8.63
CA PRO A 557 -52.70 21.78 -7.22
C PRO A 557 -54.07 22.17 -6.61
N VAL A 558 -54.11 22.48 -5.30
CA VAL A 558 -55.04 23.47 -4.72
C VAL A 558 -54.28 24.33 -3.70
N LYS A 559 -54.47 25.65 -3.74
CA LYS A 559 -54.06 26.58 -2.67
C LYS A 559 -55.22 26.78 -1.70
N GLN A 560 -54.95 26.87 -0.41
CA GLN A 560 -55.70 27.76 0.47
C GLN A 560 -54.74 28.44 1.47
N SER A 561 -55.02 29.70 1.77
CA SER A 561 -54.20 30.57 2.62
C SER A 561 -55.11 31.37 3.55
N ALA A 562 -54.92 31.21 4.85
CA ALA A 562 -55.56 32.00 5.90
C ALA A 562 -54.54 32.27 7.02
N SER A 563 -54.80 33.28 7.85
CA SER A 563 -53.81 33.88 8.77
C SER A 563 -54.34 33.98 10.20
N THR A 564 -53.42 34.00 11.18
CA THR A 564 -53.61 34.44 12.59
C THR A 564 -54.58 33.59 13.44
N ALA A 565 -54.41 33.41 14.75
CA ALA A 565 -53.72 34.22 15.76
C ALA A 565 -53.03 33.39 16.88
N VAL A 566 -52.57 34.07 17.95
CA VAL A 566 -51.78 33.52 19.08
C VAL A 566 -52.48 33.82 20.42
N PRO A 567 -52.35 32.94 21.43
CA PRO A 567 -52.36 33.35 22.83
C PRO A 567 -51.02 33.04 23.55
N LYS A 568 -50.62 33.94 24.47
CA LYS A 568 -49.57 33.71 25.49
C LYS A 568 -50.22 33.52 26.86
N GLN A 569 -49.55 32.82 27.79
CA GLN A 569 -49.48 33.24 29.20
C GLN A 569 -48.22 32.66 29.90
N GLN A 570 -47.97 33.05 31.15
CA GLN A 570 -46.66 32.92 31.85
C GLN A 570 -46.79 32.26 33.26
N PRO A 571 -45.67 31.88 33.93
CA PRO A 571 -45.68 30.96 35.07
C PRO A 571 -45.73 31.59 36.47
N HIS A 572 -45.84 30.73 37.50
CA HIS A 572 -45.80 31.07 38.94
C HIS A 572 -44.41 30.77 39.60
N THR A 573 -44.28 31.08 40.89
CA THR A 573 -43.01 31.52 41.54
C THR A 573 -42.65 30.84 42.87
N THR A 574 -41.37 30.43 43.01
CA THR A 574 -40.47 30.45 44.22
C THR A 574 -40.96 29.80 45.54
N THR A 575 -40.23 29.67 46.67
CA THR A 575 -38.84 29.99 47.19
C THR A 575 -38.46 28.82 48.17
N PRO A 576 -37.55 28.84 49.20
CA PRO A 576 -36.60 29.83 49.77
C PRO A 576 -35.12 29.34 49.67
N LEU A 577 -34.29 29.53 50.73
CA LEU A 577 -32.88 29.11 50.86
C LEU A 577 -32.50 28.96 52.37
N PRO A 578 -31.36 28.33 52.74
CA PRO A 578 -30.19 29.09 53.25
C PRO A 578 -28.82 28.52 52.81
N LYS A 579 -27.88 29.32 52.27
CA LYS A 579 -26.89 30.23 52.90
C LYS A 579 -25.70 29.58 53.64
N SER A 580 -24.50 29.79 53.09
CA SER A 580 -23.21 30.00 53.81
C SER A 580 -22.30 30.90 52.96
N ASN A 581 -21.25 31.50 53.53
CA ASN A 581 -20.52 32.65 52.97
C ASN A 581 -19.08 32.35 52.50
N GLY A 582 -18.54 33.21 51.61
CA GLY A 582 -17.11 33.30 51.29
C GLY A 582 -16.82 34.27 50.14
N GLU A 583 -16.41 35.50 50.43
CA GLU A 583 -16.09 36.53 49.42
C GLU A 583 -14.59 36.63 49.10
N THR A 584 -14.24 36.85 47.83
CA THR A 584 -13.13 37.74 47.43
C THR A 584 -13.44 38.34 46.05
N LYS A 585 -12.87 39.52 45.73
CA LYS A 585 -13.41 40.43 44.70
C LYS A 585 -12.30 41.23 44.02
N GLN A 586 -12.29 41.27 42.67
CA GLN A 586 -11.72 42.32 41.77
C GLN A 586 -11.75 41.77 40.31
N THR A 587 -12.64 42.21 39.42
CA THR A 587 -12.65 43.42 38.55
C THR A 587 -11.68 43.40 37.36
N ILE A 588 -12.26 43.51 36.16
CA ILE A 588 -11.62 43.61 34.84
C ILE A 588 -11.52 45.10 34.42
N PRO A 589 -10.48 45.53 33.70
CA PRO A 589 -10.54 46.69 32.82
C PRO A 589 -10.41 46.29 31.32
N SER A 590 -11.15 46.98 30.46
CA SER A 590 -11.13 46.79 29.00
C SER A 590 -10.38 47.93 28.30
N SER A 591 -9.63 47.65 27.23
CA SER A 591 -9.14 48.69 26.30
C SER A 591 -8.91 48.14 24.88
N SER A 592 -9.18 48.96 23.87
CA SER A 592 -9.06 48.63 22.44
C SER A 592 -7.73 49.11 21.83
N THR A 593 -7.45 48.73 20.57
CA THR A 593 -7.27 49.68 19.41
C THR A 593 -6.31 49.17 18.31
N THR A 594 -6.88 48.76 17.16
CA THR A 594 -6.34 48.89 15.77
C THR A 594 -5.17 47.97 15.28
N PRO A 595 -5.20 47.47 14.02
CA PRO A 595 -4.21 46.51 13.46
C PRO A 595 -3.17 47.12 12.48
N PRO A 596 -2.10 46.36 12.11
CA PRO A 596 -1.11 46.78 11.11
C PRO A 596 -1.60 46.67 9.65
N LYS A 597 -0.99 47.44 8.73
CA LYS A 597 -1.32 47.51 7.29
C LYS A 597 -0.42 46.63 6.41
N GLN A 598 -0.96 46.28 5.24
CA GLN A 598 -0.19 45.78 4.08
C GLN A 598 0.62 46.90 3.41
N GLN A 599 1.72 46.53 2.73
CA GLN A 599 2.34 47.30 1.64
C GLN A 599 2.75 46.37 0.49
N SER A 600 2.89 46.93 -0.71
CA SER A 600 3.22 46.24 -1.96
C SER A 600 4.49 46.84 -2.60
N PRO A 601 5.19 46.15 -3.52
CA PRO A 601 6.62 46.36 -3.79
C PRO A 601 6.95 47.39 -4.90
N THR A 602 8.24 47.72 -5.04
CA THR A 602 8.83 48.49 -6.16
C THR A 602 10.32 48.11 -6.36
N THR A 603 10.89 48.34 -7.55
CA THR A 603 12.24 47.90 -7.99
C THR A 603 13.23 49.07 -8.23
N THR A 604 14.55 48.88 -8.41
CA THR A 604 15.34 47.63 -8.62
C THR A 604 16.36 47.37 -7.49
N THR A 605 17.70 47.19 -7.58
CA THR A 605 18.74 47.27 -8.64
C THR A 605 19.93 46.33 -8.28
N ALA A 606 20.86 46.08 -9.21
CA ALA A 606 22.07 45.25 -9.02
C ALA A 606 23.16 45.96 -8.15
N THR A 607 24.30 45.37 -7.71
CA THR A 607 25.12 44.27 -8.29
C THR A 607 25.84 43.41 -7.18
N PRO A 608 26.99 42.69 -7.34
CA PRO A 608 27.10 41.29 -6.89
C PRO A 608 28.00 41.03 -5.65
N PRO A 609 27.99 39.80 -5.07
CA PRO A 609 28.91 39.39 -4.00
C PRO A 609 30.26 38.85 -4.52
N PRO A 610 31.37 39.01 -3.76
CA PRO A 610 32.67 38.40 -4.09
C PRO A 610 32.78 36.94 -3.61
N SER A 611 33.65 36.18 -4.26
CA SER A 611 33.97 34.77 -3.96
C SER A 611 34.93 34.60 -2.77
N LYS A 612 35.03 33.36 -2.26
CA LYS A 612 36.13 32.92 -1.40
C LYS A 612 36.59 31.51 -1.77
N GLU A 613 37.83 31.41 -2.19
CA GLU A 613 38.64 30.19 -2.05
C GLU A 613 40.09 30.56 -1.69
N SER A 614 40.63 29.80 -0.73
CA SER A 614 41.97 29.19 -0.72
C SER A 614 43.20 30.01 -1.17
N VAL A 615 44.23 30.12 -0.29
CA VAL A 615 45.58 29.50 -0.46
C VAL A 615 46.68 30.07 0.50
N LYS A 616 47.21 29.19 1.37
CA LYS A 616 48.60 29.00 1.89
C LYS A 616 49.51 30.11 2.51
N GLN A 617 50.23 29.67 3.56
CA GLN A 617 51.67 29.88 3.89
C GLN A 617 52.14 31.26 4.43
N SER A 618 53.22 31.39 5.24
CA SER A 618 54.17 30.41 5.84
C SER A 618 55.05 31.01 6.98
N GLN A 619 55.76 30.15 7.75
CA GLN A 619 57.02 30.42 8.52
C GLN A 619 56.94 31.36 9.76
N SER A 620 57.87 31.37 10.74
CA SER A 620 58.73 30.34 11.41
C SER A 620 59.51 30.99 12.60
N THR A 621 60.29 30.22 13.39
CA THR A 621 61.24 30.66 14.49
C THR A 621 60.60 31.16 15.81
N GLU A 622 61.19 31.05 17.02
CA GLU A 622 62.36 30.31 17.56
C GLU A 622 62.35 30.19 19.11
N SER A 623 62.94 29.12 19.69
CA SER A 623 63.44 28.97 21.10
C SER A 623 62.45 29.14 22.29
N GLY A 624 62.69 28.62 23.52
CA GLY A 624 63.73 27.70 24.04
C GLY A 624 63.67 27.51 25.58
N ALA A 625 64.35 26.48 26.12
CA ALA A 625 64.54 26.16 27.57
C ALA A 625 63.26 25.76 28.38
N GLN A 626 63.31 25.08 29.55
CA GLN A 626 64.41 24.52 30.37
C GLN A 626 63.97 23.21 31.08
N SER A 627 64.80 22.60 31.95
CA SER A 627 64.67 21.21 32.42
C SER A 627 64.71 20.99 33.95
N LYS A 628 64.30 19.77 34.36
CA LYS A 628 64.39 19.02 35.66
C LYS A 628 63.03 18.65 36.27
N GLU A 629 62.72 17.43 36.72
CA GLU A 629 63.44 16.28 37.35
C GLU A 629 63.30 16.25 38.88
N GLN A 630 62.45 15.34 39.41
CA GLN A 630 62.76 14.42 40.52
C GLN A 630 61.67 13.35 40.75
N SER A 631 61.98 12.34 41.56
CA SER A 631 61.22 11.08 41.72
C SER A 631 61.05 10.64 43.19
N LYS A 632 60.00 9.82 43.46
CA LYS A 632 59.90 8.70 44.42
C LYS A 632 58.43 8.18 44.43
N ASP A 633 58.16 6.87 44.37
CA ASP A 633 58.19 5.84 45.45
C ASP A 633 57.24 6.12 46.64
N SER A 634 56.54 5.16 47.25
CA SER A 634 56.26 3.74 46.88
C SER A 634 55.33 3.10 47.93
N SER A 635 54.44 2.15 47.54
CA SER A 635 53.78 1.17 48.45
C SER A 635 52.82 1.77 49.53
N THR A 636 51.81 1.12 50.13
CA THR A 636 51.57 -0.30 50.44
C THR A 636 50.06 -0.61 50.54
N LYS A 637 49.68 -1.90 50.54
CA LYS A 637 48.33 -2.42 50.90
C LYS A 637 47.88 -1.98 52.30
N GLU A 638 46.55 -1.89 52.53
CA GLU A 638 45.83 -2.85 53.39
C GLU A 638 44.29 -2.82 53.28
N THR A 639 43.65 -3.79 53.92
CA THR A 639 42.19 -4.07 54.07
C THR A 639 42.04 -4.90 55.37
N PRO A 640 40.84 -5.29 55.86
CA PRO A 640 39.46 -4.84 55.62
C PRO A 640 38.69 -4.59 56.96
N LYS A 641 37.37 -4.29 56.93
CA LYS A 641 36.32 -5.12 57.59
C LYS A 641 34.88 -4.56 57.50
N SER A 642 33.95 -5.44 57.87
CA SER A 642 32.48 -5.31 57.87
C SER A 642 31.89 -4.81 59.20
N GLY A 643 30.73 -4.15 59.12
CA GLY A 643 29.83 -3.87 60.25
C GLY A 643 28.89 -2.71 59.90
N LYS A 644 27.56 -2.81 60.07
CA LYS A 644 26.75 -3.88 60.68
C LYS A 644 25.38 -3.93 60.00
#